data_AF-A0A9E2GXB3-F1
#
_entry.id   AF-A0A9E2GXB3-F1
#
_cell.length_a   1.000
_cell.length_b   1.000
_cell.length_c   1.000
_cell.angle_alpha   90.00
_cell.angle_beta   90.00
_cell.angle_gamma   90.00
#
_symmetry.space_group_name_H-M   'P 1'
#
loop_
_entity.id
_entity.type
_entity.pdbx_description
1 polymer ?
#
loop_
_entity_poly.entity_id
_entity_poly.type
_entity_poly.pdbx_seq_one_letter_code
_entity_poly.pdbx_strand_id
1 'polypeptide(L)'
;MTTRQQIFLPPPPPPPPATMHRAHTARPRARKGKKGGFGILFLSILAFAGIASGLAWGIDAWSSRAAGGAGKPPLAGKDALKVATDGPPAPGDKPPGEGPGTTVKVAGPIIPEETTIPEDQRVYVVKDGKFEVRRAPDVEKFGYYIVDLGDDAVPFIFSQTEAAPNRYSSTFLDLANDRTDERGEPLPEGRHNYVELFGIPPSLSVLTRRFHEDEKRECYGKLNVEFFRKTRLSVTYAGRRSVKDEIDEVQAELNRAKKKTGKDIAALAKTNEYALLVKKYNNVSGKMSMVTEVQKRLQCEGLLEHYTPGVITPTTVKAIRDFEHKHMIFGYGILTGDTRAGFGRTALQNNFATLRRVLEARVTWSLGIIEDGSVNGLKTLADTWKDKDGKEHKVRNLVDEYTDVLLREMGVDTAEKAREFFLKIQPDHFRSLRVAFAGPPLPEYYRSDMDFSVVIDRGDVYYDAPVDAAGNSRFQPVSRRPSNTLYLSYNDQKIPLVRYGTTIGGWRREFKDGREYLAYKGSDTGPHVWKDIYAAPVWIPPASTPPSSLIKSEKVDGRWITRVNTEEVGPSYASAYGLVAALHIRNRSEDGKGLWQDNGIRSHGSVDYMSIQRSFSHGCHRLHNHLAIRLFSFVLHHRDHERAGQTRLRYNRKFTVGSREWSLNLDTRGYQFSLTRPIPVMVEPGRILGKLQEPFKGMLPVAGQVYEPDDPNLIEKPADAPAEPADAEDRAGPVSSEPEDLPDLPPPPKPKQ
;
A
#
# COMPACT_ATOMS: atom_id res chain seq x y z
N MET A 1 4.63 40.53 -48.64
CA MET A 1 5.75 40.24 -49.56
C MET A 1 6.53 39.05 -49.00
N THR A 2 6.63 38.00 -49.83
CA THR A 2 7.57 36.86 -49.80
C THR A 2 7.66 35.97 -48.56
N THR A 3 6.83 34.93 -48.62
CA THR A 3 7.00 33.55 -48.14
C THR A 3 8.38 32.97 -48.48
N ARG A 4 9.02 32.21 -47.56
CA ARG A 4 10.09 31.26 -47.89
C ARG A 4 9.83 29.91 -47.22
N GLN A 5 9.35 28.97 -48.02
CA GLN A 5 9.34 27.54 -47.72
C GLN A 5 10.79 27.01 -47.76
N GLN A 6 11.15 26.17 -46.79
CA GLN A 6 12.31 25.27 -46.91
C GLN A 6 11.78 23.83 -46.89
N ILE A 7 12.08 23.11 -47.97
CA ILE A 7 11.75 21.70 -48.20
C ILE A 7 13.08 20.92 -48.30
N PHE A 8 13.22 19.95 -47.39
CA PHE A 8 13.86 18.63 -47.44
C PHE A 8 15.37 18.46 -47.72
N LEU A 9 15.98 17.51 -46.98
CA LEU A 9 16.43 16.20 -47.49
C LEU A 9 16.66 15.20 -46.31
N PRO A 10 16.28 13.90 -46.44
CA PRO A 10 16.54 12.85 -45.44
C PRO A 10 17.93 12.20 -45.56
N PRO A 11 18.47 11.58 -44.48
CA PRO A 11 19.80 10.98 -44.45
C PRO A 11 19.89 9.60 -45.17
N PRO A 12 21.09 9.20 -45.63
CA PRO A 12 21.30 7.97 -46.41
C PRO A 12 21.29 6.68 -45.56
N PRO A 13 21.00 5.52 -46.17
CA PRO A 13 20.94 4.22 -45.50
C PRO A 13 22.33 3.61 -45.21
N PRO A 14 22.44 2.73 -44.18
CA PRO A 14 23.70 2.08 -43.79
C PRO A 14 24.10 0.89 -44.70
N PRO A 15 25.39 0.54 -44.76
CA PRO A 15 25.92 -0.51 -45.64
C PRO A 15 25.62 -1.94 -45.17
N PRO A 16 25.63 -2.93 -46.09
CA PRO A 16 25.25 -4.33 -45.81
C PRO A 16 26.34 -5.13 -45.05
N PRO A 17 25.96 -6.19 -44.32
CA PRO A 17 26.88 -6.99 -43.52
C PRO A 17 27.66 -8.00 -44.37
N ALA A 18 28.95 -8.12 -44.07
CA ALA A 18 29.87 -9.08 -44.68
C ALA A 18 29.59 -10.52 -44.20
N THR A 19 29.40 -11.42 -45.15
CA THR A 19 29.48 -12.87 -44.99
C THR A 19 30.93 -13.34 -45.04
N MET A 20 31.37 -14.25 -44.15
CA MET A 20 32.03 -15.50 -44.58
C MET A 20 32.42 -16.44 -43.41
N HIS A 21 32.13 -17.72 -43.68
CA HIS A 21 32.83 -18.97 -43.33
C HIS A 21 32.83 -19.59 -41.92
N ARG A 22 32.08 -20.70 -41.87
CA ARG A 22 32.24 -21.91 -41.04
C ARG A 22 33.66 -22.50 -41.13
N ALA A 23 34.12 -23.09 -40.03
CA ALA A 23 34.89 -24.32 -40.05
C ALA A 23 34.58 -25.20 -38.81
N HIS A 24 34.59 -26.51 -39.05
CA HIS A 24 34.20 -27.62 -38.18
C HIS A 24 35.27 -28.03 -37.16
N THR A 25 34.85 -28.70 -36.07
CA THR A 25 35.37 -29.96 -35.45
C THR A 25 34.78 -30.05 -34.03
N ALA A 26 34.01 -31.04 -33.55
CA ALA A 26 33.99 -32.50 -33.57
C ALA A 26 34.83 -33.19 -32.46
N ARG A 27 34.08 -33.74 -31.45
CA ARG A 27 34.28 -35.01 -30.70
C ARG A 27 35.26 -35.03 -29.48
N PRO A 28 35.23 -36.07 -28.61
CA PRO A 28 34.08 -36.83 -28.05
C PRO A 28 34.26 -37.35 -26.57
N ARG A 29 33.18 -37.93 -26.02
CA ARG A 29 33.07 -39.16 -25.17
C ARG A 29 33.99 -39.35 -23.95
N ALA A 30 33.39 -39.73 -22.81
CA ALA A 30 33.56 -41.07 -22.22
C ALA A 30 32.53 -41.39 -21.11
N ARG A 31 32.01 -42.62 -21.18
CA ARG A 31 31.20 -43.34 -20.18
C ARG A 31 32.10 -44.03 -19.15
N LYS A 32 31.59 -44.20 -17.92
CA LYS A 32 31.67 -45.40 -17.03
C LYS A 32 31.00 -44.98 -15.71
N GLY A 33 30.15 -45.72 -15.01
CA GLY A 33 29.74 -47.11 -15.09
C GLY A 33 29.73 -47.74 -13.69
N LYS A 34 28.56 -48.21 -13.26
CA LYS A 34 28.25 -49.34 -12.36
C LYS A 34 28.17 -49.18 -10.82
N LYS A 35 26.98 -49.62 -10.34
CA LYS A 35 26.67 -50.57 -9.22
C LYS A 35 26.99 -50.07 -7.81
N GLY A 36 26.13 -50.16 -6.80
CA GLY A 36 24.96 -51.01 -6.54
C GLY A 36 25.05 -51.44 -5.07
N GLY A 37 23.94 -51.46 -4.32
CA GLY A 37 23.97 -51.93 -2.93
C GLY A 37 22.66 -51.70 -2.17
N PHE A 38 21.90 -52.78 -2.01
CA PHE A 38 20.67 -52.89 -1.22
C PHE A 38 21.02 -53.10 0.27
N GLY A 39 20.22 -52.55 1.19
CA GLY A 39 20.31 -52.86 2.62
C GLY A 39 19.10 -52.36 3.40
N ILE A 40 18.34 -53.31 3.97
CA ILE A 40 17.07 -53.18 4.70
C ILE A 40 17.34 -53.34 6.21
N LEU A 41 16.64 -52.58 7.07
CA LEU A 41 16.03 -52.93 8.39
C LEU A 41 15.87 -51.60 9.17
N PHE A 42 14.72 -51.12 9.67
CA PHE A 42 13.59 -51.60 10.49
C PHE A 42 13.55 -50.89 11.87
N LEU A 43 12.36 -50.37 12.18
CA LEU A 43 11.73 -50.14 13.50
C LEU A 43 12.38 -49.19 14.53
N SER A 44 11.63 -48.14 14.90
CA SER A 44 11.05 -47.98 16.26
C SER A 44 9.98 -46.86 16.29
N ILE A 45 8.95 -47.09 17.10
CA ILE A 45 7.65 -46.42 17.20
C ILE A 45 7.46 -45.94 18.66
N LEU A 46 6.69 -44.84 18.86
CA LEU A 46 6.10 -44.26 20.10
C LEU A 46 7.06 -43.47 21.04
N ALA A 47 6.73 -42.32 21.65
CA ALA A 47 5.46 -41.63 21.97
C ALA A 47 5.68 -40.09 22.02
N PHE A 48 4.86 -39.24 21.39
CA PHE A 48 3.61 -38.58 21.87
C PHE A 48 3.67 -37.78 23.19
N ALA A 49 3.50 -36.45 23.04
CA ALA A 49 2.55 -35.55 23.76
C ALA A 49 3.21 -34.28 24.32
N GLY A 50 2.87 -33.11 23.73
CA GLY A 50 3.23 -31.82 24.33
C GLY A 50 3.28 -30.59 23.42
N ILE A 51 2.55 -30.53 22.30
CA ILE A 51 2.49 -29.30 21.47
C ILE A 51 1.06 -29.11 20.95
N ALA A 52 0.19 -28.49 21.74
CA ALA A 52 -1.10 -27.97 21.29
C ALA A 52 -1.67 -26.95 22.30
N SER A 53 -0.96 -25.86 22.59
CA SER A 53 -1.47 -24.67 23.28
C SER A 53 -0.45 -23.54 23.14
N GLY A 54 -0.59 -22.67 22.12
CA GLY A 54 0.34 -21.53 21.97
C GLY A 54 0.32 -20.78 20.63
N LEU A 55 -0.55 -21.15 19.68
CA LEU A 55 -0.58 -20.58 18.32
C LEU A 55 -1.90 -19.87 17.95
N ALA A 56 -2.65 -19.37 18.93
CA ALA A 56 -3.98 -18.77 18.69
C ALA A 56 -4.15 -17.32 19.17
N TRP A 57 -3.10 -16.63 19.62
CA TRP A 57 -3.20 -15.23 20.06
C TRP A 57 -2.12 -14.40 19.36
N GLY A 58 -2.53 -13.58 18.39
CA GLY A 58 -1.61 -12.66 17.71
C GLY A 58 -2.03 -12.12 16.33
N ILE A 59 -3.23 -12.43 15.82
CA ILE A 59 -3.66 -11.96 14.47
C ILE A 59 -4.91 -11.04 14.51
N ASP A 60 -5.63 -10.90 15.63
CA ASP A 60 -6.93 -10.20 15.67
C ASP A 60 -6.92 -8.71 16.06
N ALA A 61 -5.77 -8.03 16.13
CA ALA A 61 -5.70 -6.64 16.60
C ALA A 61 -5.65 -5.56 15.49
N TRP A 62 -5.77 -5.92 14.21
CA TRP A 62 -5.71 -4.92 13.11
C TRP A 62 -6.93 -4.93 12.17
N SER A 63 -7.66 -6.04 12.07
CA SER A 63 -8.82 -6.19 11.17
C SER A 63 -10.11 -5.50 11.64
N SER A 64 -10.13 -4.97 12.87
CA SER A 64 -11.30 -4.30 13.47
C SER A 64 -11.31 -2.77 13.30
N ARG A 65 -10.39 -2.18 12.54
CA ARG A 65 -10.35 -0.71 12.29
C ARG A 65 -10.55 -0.26 10.84
N ALA A 66 -10.73 -1.18 9.88
CA ALA A 66 -11.01 -0.84 8.48
C ALA A 66 -12.48 -1.11 8.04
N ALA A 67 -13.36 -1.45 8.97
CA ALA A 67 -14.80 -1.56 8.76
C ALA A 67 -15.53 -0.64 9.73
N GLY A 68 -16.41 0.23 9.21
CA GLY A 68 -17.00 1.36 9.89
C GLY A 68 -17.64 1.05 11.25
N GLY A 69 -17.46 2.00 12.18
CA GLY A 69 -18.21 2.06 13.42
C GLY A 69 -19.66 2.45 13.14
N ALA A 70 -20.54 1.46 13.01
CA ALA A 70 -21.94 1.65 13.37
C ALA A 70 -22.01 1.72 14.90
N GLY A 71 -21.93 2.94 15.45
CA GLY A 71 -22.10 3.19 16.87
C GLY A 71 -23.50 2.78 17.33
N LYS A 72 -23.58 1.89 18.33
CA LYS A 72 -24.80 1.70 19.13
C LYS A 72 -25.12 3.03 19.86
N PRO A 73 -26.39 3.45 19.93
CA PRO A 73 -26.77 4.65 20.68
C PRO A 73 -26.57 4.46 22.19
N PRO A 74 -26.28 5.53 22.95
CA PRO A 74 -26.01 5.43 24.38
C PRO A 74 -27.27 5.12 25.18
N LEU A 75 -27.13 4.23 26.16
CA LEU A 75 -28.09 4.00 27.24
C LEU A 75 -28.24 5.29 28.05
N ALA A 76 -29.41 5.92 27.96
CA ALA A 76 -29.82 7.00 28.84
C ALA A 76 -30.08 6.48 30.26
N GLY A 77 -29.66 7.27 31.24
CA GLY A 77 -29.80 7.01 32.66
C GLY A 77 -31.25 6.95 33.13
N LYS A 78 -31.42 6.23 34.22
CA LYS A 78 -32.64 6.06 35.01
C LYS A 78 -33.10 7.41 35.55
N ASP A 79 -34.32 7.83 35.24
CA ASP A 79 -35.33 8.22 36.23
C ASP A 79 -36.70 8.50 35.59
N ALA A 80 -37.73 7.88 36.20
CA ALA A 80 -39.15 8.20 36.22
C ALA A 80 -39.96 8.31 34.89
N LEU A 81 -40.73 7.26 34.57
CA LEU A 81 -42.20 7.30 34.65
C LEU A 81 -42.83 5.89 34.66
N LYS A 82 -43.60 5.61 35.72
CA LYS A 82 -44.65 4.58 35.89
C LYS A 82 -45.77 4.80 34.83
N VAL A 83 -46.59 3.89 34.30
CA VAL A 83 -47.12 2.53 34.58
C VAL A 83 -47.86 2.14 33.26
N ALA A 84 -47.84 0.88 32.80
CA ALA A 84 -49.01 0.00 32.83
C ALA A 84 -48.61 -1.44 32.48
N THR A 85 -49.12 -2.36 33.30
CA THR A 85 -49.03 -3.81 33.26
C THR A 85 -49.87 -4.38 32.14
N ASP A 86 -49.32 -5.32 31.35
CA ASP A 86 -50.06 -6.45 30.78
C ASP A 86 -49.10 -7.62 30.51
N GLY A 87 -49.58 -8.83 30.77
CA GLY A 87 -48.80 -10.07 30.91
C GLY A 87 -48.19 -10.64 29.60
N PRO A 88 -47.42 -11.75 29.71
CA PRO A 88 -46.68 -12.30 28.58
C PRO A 88 -47.60 -13.04 27.60
N PRO A 89 -47.47 -12.85 26.27
CA PRO A 89 -48.23 -13.65 25.31
C PRO A 89 -47.58 -15.03 25.10
N ALA A 90 -48.45 -16.01 24.89
CA ALA A 90 -48.15 -17.41 24.63
C ALA A 90 -47.46 -17.66 23.27
N PRO A 91 -46.74 -18.79 23.11
CA PRO A 91 -45.99 -19.10 21.89
C PRO A 91 -46.91 -19.66 20.81
N GLY A 92 -47.02 -18.96 19.68
CA GLY A 92 -47.64 -19.50 18.49
C GLY A 92 -48.09 -18.44 17.50
N ASP A 93 -47.15 -17.87 16.75
CA ASP A 93 -47.44 -17.33 15.42
C ASP A 93 -46.20 -17.41 14.52
N LYS A 94 -46.41 -17.89 13.30
CA LYS A 94 -45.38 -18.06 12.26
C LYS A 94 -44.79 -16.70 11.84
N PRO A 95 -43.52 -16.63 11.43
CA PRO A 95 -42.94 -15.41 10.89
C PRO A 95 -43.63 -15.01 9.57
N PRO A 96 -43.88 -13.72 9.31
CA PRO A 96 -44.44 -13.27 8.04
C PRO A 96 -43.45 -13.55 6.90
N GLY A 97 -43.96 -14.11 5.81
CA GLY A 97 -43.19 -14.40 4.61
C GLY A 97 -42.58 -13.14 3.99
N GLU A 98 -41.36 -13.29 3.48
CA GLU A 98 -40.72 -12.35 2.57
C GLU A 98 -41.61 -12.15 1.33
N GLY A 99 -42.30 -11.00 1.29
CA GLY A 99 -42.90 -10.50 0.07
C GLY A 99 -41.82 -9.96 -0.89
N PRO A 100 -42.06 -9.98 -2.21
CA PRO A 100 -41.12 -9.46 -3.20
C PRO A 100 -40.84 -7.98 -2.94
N GLY A 101 -39.54 -7.65 -2.86
CA GLY A 101 -39.04 -6.33 -2.52
C GLY A 101 -39.67 -5.22 -3.34
N THR A 102 -40.49 -4.40 -2.69
CA THR A 102 -40.95 -3.13 -3.26
C THR A 102 -39.74 -2.20 -3.31
N THR A 103 -39.23 -1.95 -4.51
CA THR A 103 -38.22 -0.92 -4.76
C THR A 103 -38.82 0.43 -4.41
N VAL A 104 -38.52 0.93 -3.21
CA VAL A 104 -38.77 2.33 -2.87
C VAL A 104 -37.94 3.15 -3.84
N LYS A 105 -38.59 3.85 -4.78
CA LYS A 105 -37.94 4.84 -5.64
C LYS A 105 -37.48 5.98 -4.74
N VAL A 106 -36.22 5.96 -4.31
CA VAL A 106 -35.60 7.12 -3.70
C VAL A 106 -35.32 8.11 -4.84
N ALA A 107 -35.76 9.35 -4.70
CA ALA A 107 -35.38 10.40 -5.64
C ALA A 107 -33.91 10.74 -5.36
N GLY A 108 -32.97 10.08 -6.05
CA GLY A 108 -31.54 10.41 -5.92
C GLY A 108 -31.21 11.88 -6.22
N PRO A 109 -30.03 12.37 -5.78
CA PRO A 109 -29.65 13.78 -5.82
C PRO A 109 -29.54 14.31 -7.26
N ILE A 110 -29.87 15.59 -7.47
CA ILE A 110 -29.77 16.26 -8.77
C ILE A 110 -28.98 17.56 -8.61
N ILE A 111 -27.90 17.71 -9.37
CA ILE A 111 -27.15 18.97 -9.48
C ILE A 111 -27.86 19.85 -10.52
N PRO A 112 -28.24 21.10 -10.21
CA PRO A 112 -28.88 21.99 -11.17
C PRO A 112 -28.02 22.21 -12.43
N GLU A 113 -28.60 22.00 -13.61
CA GLU A 113 -27.91 22.15 -14.90
C GLU A 113 -27.85 23.60 -15.38
N GLU A 114 -28.85 24.42 -15.03
CA GLU A 114 -28.95 25.82 -15.48
C GLU A 114 -28.71 26.81 -14.34
N THR A 115 -27.78 27.74 -14.55
CA THR A 115 -27.52 28.85 -13.62
C THR A 115 -26.85 30.03 -14.33
N THR A 116 -27.17 31.24 -13.86
CA THR A 116 -26.57 32.50 -14.33
C THR A 116 -25.24 32.82 -13.64
N ILE A 117 -24.86 32.06 -12.61
CA ILE A 117 -23.59 32.25 -11.89
C ILE A 117 -22.45 31.69 -12.76
N PRO A 118 -21.34 32.42 -12.97
CA PRO A 118 -20.15 31.91 -13.68
C PRO A 118 -19.55 30.68 -13.01
N GLU A 119 -19.05 29.71 -13.80
CA GLU A 119 -18.56 28.40 -13.32
C GLU A 119 -17.50 28.51 -12.21
N ASP A 120 -16.52 29.40 -12.39
CA ASP A 120 -15.45 29.72 -11.45
C ASP A 120 -15.93 30.32 -10.12
N GLN A 121 -17.19 30.73 -10.03
CA GLN A 121 -17.82 31.30 -8.83
C GLN A 121 -18.91 30.40 -8.22
N ARG A 122 -19.30 29.31 -8.91
CA ARG A 122 -20.34 28.37 -8.43
C ARG A 122 -19.85 27.57 -7.23
N VAL A 123 -20.67 27.56 -6.19
CA VAL A 123 -20.60 26.61 -5.07
C VAL A 123 -22.00 26.06 -4.85
N TYR A 124 -22.12 24.75 -4.71
CA TYR A 124 -23.40 24.09 -4.46
C TYR A 124 -23.56 23.82 -2.98
N VAL A 125 -24.45 24.57 -2.32
CA VAL A 125 -24.86 24.25 -0.96
C VAL A 125 -25.68 22.96 -1.01
N VAL A 126 -25.19 21.94 -0.31
CA VAL A 126 -25.84 20.63 -0.25
C VAL A 126 -26.59 20.48 1.05
N LYS A 127 -27.86 20.06 0.96
CA LYS A 127 -28.68 19.72 2.11
C LYS A 127 -29.68 18.63 1.78
N ASP A 128 -29.67 17.53 2.53
CA ASP A 128 -30.58 16.39 2.35
C ASP A 128 -30.70 15.91 0.88
N GLY A 129 -29.59 15.87 0.15
CA GLY A 129 -29.52 15.47 -1.27
C GLY A 129 -29.96 16.54 -2.28
N LYS A 130 -30.26 17.77 -1.82
CA LYS A 130 -30.58 18.90 -2.70
C LYS A 130 -29.36 19.79 -2.88
N PHE A 131 -29.08 20.16 -4.12
CA PHE A 131 -27.97 21.02 -4.49
C PHE A 131 -28.52 22.39 -4.87
N GLU A 132 -28.08 23.42 -4.16
CA GLU A 132 -28.47 24.80 -4.42
C GLU A 132 -27.25 25.64 -4.78
N VAL A 133 -27.24 26.20 -5.99
CA VAL A 133 -26.13 27.01 -6.47
C VAL A 133 -26.12 28.40 -5.80
N ARG A 134 -24.94 28.80 -5.33
CA ARG A 134 -24.62 30.08 -4.71
C ARG A 134 -23.24 30.56 -5.17
N ARG A 135 -22.91 31.82 -4.87
CA ARG A 135 -21.53 32.33 -5.02
C ARG A 135 -20.73 32.00 -3.76
N ALA A 136 -19.44 31.71 -3.90
CA ALA A 136 -18.57 31.38 -2.76
C ALA A 136 -18.63 32.39 -1.60
N PRO A 137 -18.56 33.72 -1.82
CA PRO A 137 -18.62 34.70 -0.73
C PRO A 137 -19.93 34.67 0.06
N ASP A 138 -21.04 34.33 -0.60
CA ASP A 138 -22.34 34.22 0.06
C ASP A 138 -22.35 33.02 1.02
N VAL A 139 -21.78 31.90 0.58
CA VAL A 139 -21.71 30.65 1.34
C VAL A 139 -20.83 30.80 2.59
N GLU A 140 -19.66 31.40 2.45
CA GLU A 140 -18.71 31.63 3.56
C GLU A 140 -19.30 32.52 4.66
N LYS A 141 -20.08 33.55 4.28
CA LYS A 141 -20.76 34.45 5.22
C LYS A 141 -21.73 33.71 6.15
N PHE A 142 -22.30 32.58 5.70
CA PHE A 142 -23.21 31.76 6.49
C PHE A 142 -22.52 30.62 7.25
N GLY A 143 -21.18 30.57 7.26
CA GLY A 143 -20.41 29.60 8.05
C GLY A 143 -20.41 28.18 7.48
N TYR A 144 -20.71 28.01 6.20
CA TYR A 144 -20.59 26.73 5.52
C TYR A 144 -19.12 26.38 5.24
N TYR A 145 -18.82 25.09 5.25
CA TYR A 145 -17.53 24.57 4.81
C TYR A 145 -17.58 24.26 3.32
N ILE A 146 -16.61 24.74 2.54
CA ILE A 146 -16.50 24.47 1.11
C ILE A 146 -15.50 23.33 0.89
N VAL A 147 -15.91 22.32 0.12
CA VAL A 147 -15.08 21.20 -0.31
C VAL A 147 -15.00 21.18 -1.83
N ASP A 148 -13.79 21.11 -2.34
CA ASP A 148 -13.54 20.98 -3.76
C ASP A 148 -13.59 19.50 -4.18
N LEU A 149 -14.66 19.16 -4.91
CA LEU A 149 -14.89 17.84 -5.48
C LEU A 149 -14.56 17.79 -6.97
N GLY A 150 -13.94 18.85 -7.50
CA GLY A 150 -13.55 19.00 -8.89
C GLY A 150 -12.56 17.94 -9.36
N ASP A 151 -12.59 17.65 -10.66
CA ASP A 151 -11.62 16.76 -11.30
C ASP A 151 -10.19 17.32 -11.27
N ASP A 152 -10.06 18.64 -11.16
CA ASP A 152 -8.79 19.38 -11.11
C ASP A 152 -8.32 19.67 -9.66
N ALA A 153 -9.04 19.17 -8.65
CA ALA A 153 -8.67 19.41 -7.26
C ALA A 153 -7.41 18.62 -6.86
N VAL A 154 -6.52 19.26 -6.12
CA VAL A 154 -5.26 18.69 -5.63
C VAL A 154 -5.08 18.94 -4.12
N PRO A 155 -4.38 18.07 -3.39
CA PRO A 155 -4.01 18.37 -2.01
C PRO A 155 -3.08 19.59 -1.95
N PHE A 156 -3.06 20.30 -0.82
CA PHE A 156 -2.25 21.51 -0.66
C PHE A 156 -0.77 21.30 -0.98
N ILE A 157 -0.21 20.12 -0.69
CA ILE A 157 1.18 19.79 -1.02
C ILE A 157 1.48 19.93 -2.53
N PHE A 158 0.48 19.80 -3.41
CA PHE A 158 0.61 20.01 -4.86
C PHE A 158 0.06 21.35 -5.36
N SER A 159 -0.46 22.19 -4.46
CA SER A 159 -0.85 23.56 -4.78
C SER A 159 0.33 24.37 -5.34
N GLN A 160 0.00 25.41 -6.11
CA GLN A 160 0.97 26.25 -6.79
C GLN A 160 0.52 27.70 -6.86
N THR A 161 1.46 28.58 -7.19
CA THR A 161 1.21 29.99 -7.52
C THR A 161 1.83 30.30 -8.88
N GLU A 162 1.39 31.37 -9.56
CA GLU A 162 2.00 31.77 -10.84
C GLU A 162 3.52 31.95 -10.75
N ALA A 163 4.01 32.54 -9.64
CA ALA A 163 5.44 32.76 -9.39
C ALA A 163 6.22 31.47 -9.03
N ALA A 164 5.52 30.40 -8.65
CA ALA A 164 6.11 29.15 -8.20
C ALA A 164 5.23 27.96 -8.66
N PRO A 165 5.33 27.58 -9.96
CA PRO A 165 4.54 26.48 -10.52
C PRO A 165 5.04 25.11 -10.01
N ASN A 166 4.10 24.18 -9.79
CA ASN A 166 4.39 22.82 -9.35
C ASN A 166 4.24 21.86 -10.52
N ARG A 167 5.38 21.38 -11.06
CA ARG A 167 5.40 20.52 -12.25
C ARG A 167 4.69 19.19 -12.05
N TYR A 168 4.65 18.67 -10.82
CA TYR A 168 4.03 17.37 -10.56
C TYR A 168 2.50 17.46 -10.45
N SER A 169 1.94 18.67 -10.27
CA SER A 169 0.49 18.84 -10.16
C SER A 169 -0.25 18.30 -11.38
N SER A 170 0.26 18.50 -12.60
CA SER A 170 -0.37 17.97 -13.81
C SER A 170 -0.29 16.45 -13.86
N THR A 171 0.86 15.85 -13.51
CA THR A 171 1.00 14.39 -13.44
C THR A 171 0.05 13.78 -12.42
N PHE A 172 -0.11 14.41 -11.24
CA PHE A 172 -1.09 13.98 -10.25
C PHE A 172 -2.51 13.98 -10.82
N LEU A 173 -2.89 15.06 -11.51
CA LEU A 173 -4.21 15.19 -12.13
C LEU A 173 -4.44 14.19 -13.26
N ASP A 174 -3.45 13.97 -14.12
CA ASP A 174 -3.56 13.00 -15.22
C ASP A 174 -3.71 11.57 -14.68
N LEU A 175 -2.99 11.22 -13.62
CA LEU A 175 -3.13 9.94 -12.92
C LEU A 175 -4.51 9.79 -12.27
N ALA A 176 -4.96 10.82 -11.54
CA ALA A 176 -6.27 10.83 -10.87
C ALA A 176 -7.46 10.78 -11.84
N ASN A 177 -7.28 11.27 -13.06
CA ASN A 177 -8.31 11.30 -14.10
C ASN A 177 -8.22 10.13 -15.10
N ASP A 178 -7.35 9.14 -14.86
CA ASP A 178 -7.09 8.01 -15.76
C ASP A 178 -6.73 8.46 -17.20
N ARG A 179 -5.92 9.53 -17.33
CA ARG A 179 -5.44 10.03 -18.64
C ARG A 179 -4.15 9.35 -19.06
N THR A 180 -3.23 9.21 -18.12
CA THR A 180 -1.90 8.64 -18.36
C THR A 180 -1.51 7.63 -17.30
N ASP A 181 -0.56 6.77 -17.61
CA ASP A 181 0.09 5.88 -16.64
C ASP A 181 1.18 6.61 -15.83
N GLU A 182 1.93 5.85 -15.01
CA GLU A 182 2.99 6.37 -14.15
C GLU A 182 4.13 7.10 -14.89
N ARG A 183 4.21 6.96 -16.21
CA ARG A 183 5.24 7.56 -17.07
C ARG A 183 4.73 8.73 -17.89
N GLY A 184 3.44 9.02 -17.80
CA GLY A 184 2.79 10.01 -18.64
C GLY A 184 2.38 9.46 -20.01
N GLU A 185 2.45 8.15 -20.24
CA GLU A 185 1.94 7.55 -21.47
C GLU A 185 0.41 7.44 -21.40
N PRO A 186 -0.33 7.74 -22.49
CA PRO A 186 -1.78 7.63 -22.48
C PRO A 186 -2.26 6.22 -22.09
N LEU A 187 -3.27 6.13 -21.22
CA LEU A 187 -3.87 4.84 -20.91
C LEU A 187 -4.64 4.28 -22.12
N PRO A 188 -4.58 2.95 -22.35
CA PRO A 188 -5.46 2.31 -23.32
C PRO A 188 -6.93 2.52 -22.97
N GLU A 189 -7.80 2.57 -23.98
CA GLU A 189 -9.23 2.77 -23.79
C GLU A 189 -9.83 1.74 -22.82
N GLY A 190 -10.63 2.21 -21.86
CA GLY A 190 -11.27 1.37 -20.83
C GLY A 190 -10.34 0.87 -19.73
N ARG A 191 -9.07 1.33 -19.66
CA ARG A 191 -8.15 1.01 -18.56
C ARG A 191 -8.17 2.12 -17.48
N HIS A 192 -7.80 1.72 -16.26
CA HIS A 192 -7.69 2.59 -15.09
C HIS A 192 -6.36 2.37 -14.38
N ASN A 193 -5.86 3.40 -13.69
CA ASN A 193 -4.57 3.36 -12.98
C ASN A 193 -4.61 2.60 -11.65
N TYR A 194 -5.71 2.68 -10.91
CA TYR A 194 -5.86 2.11 -9.56
C TYR A 194 -4.72 2.49 -8.59
N VAL A 195 -4.38 3.78 -8.52
CA VAL A 195 -3.27 4.30 -7.70
C VAL A 195 -3.73 4.90 -6.37
N GLU A 196 -4.95 4.57 -5.92
CA GLU A 196 -5.55 5.14 -4.70
C GLU A 196 -4.74 4.80 -3.45
N LEU A 197 -4.26 3.55 -3.38
CA LEU A 197 -3.38 3.07 -2.31
C LEU A 197 -2.13 3.94 -2.15
N PHE A 198 -1.68 4.56 -3.24
CA PHE A 198 -0.48 5.39 -3.31
C PHE A 198 -0.77 6.90 -3.17
N GLY A 199 -1.95 7.28 -2.69
CA GLY A 199 -2.28 8.67 -2.36
C GLY A 199 -2.86 9.50 -3.49
N ILE A 200 -3.25 8.88 -4.60
CA ILE A 200 -3.89 9.53 -5.73
C ILE A 200 -5.31 8.94 -5.88
N PRO A 201 -6.33 9.51 -5.22
CA PRO A 201 -7.71 9.07 -5.38
C PRO A 201 -8.21 9.39 -6.81
N PRO A 202 -9.11 8.57 -7.39
CA PRO A 202 -9.70 8.89 -8.68
C PRO A 202 -10.54 10.16 -8.55
N SER A 203 -10.69 10.87 -9.65
CA SER A 203 -11.67 11.94 -9.77
C SER A 203 -13.10 11.39 -9.71
N LEU A 204 -14.08 12.26 -9.41
CA LEU A 204 -15.48 11.85 -9.40
C LEU A 204 -15.97 11.46 -10.79
N SER A 205 -15.43 12.08 -11.85
CA SER A 205 -15.64 11.62 -13.22
C SER A 205 -15.18 10.18 -13.48
N VAL A 206 -13.98 9.82 -13.01
CA VAL A 206 -13.50 8.43 -13.10
C VAL A 206 -14.41 7.49 -12.33
N LEU A 207 -14.80 7.86 -11.11
CA LEU A 207 -15.66 7.03 -10.29
C LEU A 207 -17.05 6.84 -10.94
N THR A 208 -17.61 7.90 -11.52
CA THR A 208 -18.86 7.87 -12.30
C THR A 208 -18.79 6.85 -13.43
N ARG A 209 -17.72 6.89 -14.23
CA ARG A 209 -17.49 5.89 -15.29
C ARG A 209 -17.45 4.47 -14.74
N ARG A 210 -16.73 4.23 -13.63
CA ARG A 210 -16.67 2.91 -12.98
C ARG A 210 -18.06 2.42 -12.53
N PHE A 211 -18.90 3.29 -11.97
CA PHE A 211 -20.29 2.94 -11.63
C PHE A 211 -21.11 2.56 -12.87
N HIS A 212 -21.00 3.32 -13.96
CA HIS A 212 -21.68 3.00 -15.22
C HIS A 212 -21.19 1.72 -15.89
N GLU A 213 -19.88 1.46 -15.84
CA GLU A 213 -19.30 0.23 -16.36
C GLU A 213 -19.77 -0.98 -15.56
N ASP A 214 -19.75 -0.87 -14.23
CA ASP A 214 -20.17 -1.96 -13.34
C ASP A 214 -21.65 -2.29 -13.49
N GLU A 215 -22.51 -1.30 -13.78
CA GLU A 215 -23.94 -1.51 -14.07
C GLU A 215 -24.15 -2.38 -15.32
N LYS A 216 -23.25 -2.32 -16.30
CA LYS A 216 -23.33 -3.09 -17.55
C LYS A 216 -22.80 -4.52 -17.40
N ARG A 217 -22.17 -4.88 -16.28
CA ARG A 217 -21.51 -6.19 -16.08
C ARG A 217 -22.47 -7.23 -15.51
N GLU A 218 -23.16 -7.96 -16.38
CA GLU A 218 -24.07 -9.06 -15.99
C GLU A 218 -23.38 -10.18 -15.18
N CYS A 219 -22.07 -10.35 -15.33
CA CYS A 219 -21.31 -11.37 -14.61
C CYS A 219 -21.34 -11.20 -13.09
N TYR A 220 -21.61 -9.99 -12.56
CA TYR A 220 -21.71 -9.77 -11.12
C TYR A 220 -22.83 -10.58 -10.46
N GLY A 221 -23.95 -10.82 -11.15
CA GLY A 221 -25.05 -11.63 -10.64
C GLY A 221 -24.69 -13.12 -10.45
N LYS A 222 -23.56 -13.58 -11.01
CA LYS A 222 -23.11 -14.98 -10.96
C LYS A 222 -22.03 -15.22 -9.90
N LEU A 223 -21.60 -14.19 -9.18
CA LEU A 223 -20.50 -14.29 -8.22
C LEU A 223 -20.97 -14.74 -6.84
N ASN A 224 -20.21 -15.64 -6.22
CA ASN A 224 -20.52 -16.11 -4.87
C ASN A 224 -19.83 -15.25 -3.80
N VAL A 225 -20.33 -14.04 -3.54
CA VAL A 225 -19.79 -13.15 -2.50
C VAL A 225 -19.93 -13.75 -1.09
N GLU A 226 -20.98 -14.53 -0.87
CA GLU A 226 -21.29 -15.13 0.43
C GLU A 226 -20.29 -16.22 0.82
N PHE A 227 -19.71 -16.92 -0.16
CA PHE A 227 -18.60 -17.84 0.07
C PHE A 227 -17.42 -17.15 0.76
N PHE A 228 -17.03 -15.95 0.31
CA PHE A 228 -15.91 -15.20 0.88
C PHE A 228 -16.19 -14.69 2.29
N ARG A 229 -17.45 -14.37 2.61
CA ARG A 229 -17.87 -13.95 3.95
C ARG A 229 -17.81 -15.10 4.97
N LYS A 230 -18.13 -16.32 4.52
CA LYS A 230 -18.18 -17.51 5.38
C LYS A 230 -16.83 -18.22 5.51
N THR A 231 -16.04 -18.24 4.44
CA THR A 231 -14.78 -18.99 4.42
C THR A 231 -13.71 -18.32 5.28
N ARG A 232 -12.96 -19.13 6.03
CA ARG A 232 -11.74 -18.71 6.75
C ARG A 232 -10.47 -19.21 6.09
N LEU A 233 -10.59 -19.82 4.92
CA LEU A 233 -9.45 -20.35 4.17
C LEU A 233 -8.51 -19.22 3.75
N SER A 234 -7.25 -19.62 3.57
CA SER A 234 -6.19 -18.78 3.02
C SER A 234 -5.48 -19.55 1.91
N VAL A 235 -5.17 -18.85 0.82
CA VAL A 235 -4.37 -19.41 -0.27
C VAL A 235 -3.29 -18.41 -0.64
N THR A 236 -2.06 -18.93 -0.70
CA THR A 236 -0.87 -18.24 -1.17
C THR A 236 -0.37 -18.91 -2.43
N TYR A 237 0.33 -18.16 -3.27
CA TYR A 237 1.06 -18.75 -4.39
C TYR A 237 2.20 -19.62 -3.86
N ALA A 238 2.24 -20.90 -4.25
CA ALA A 238 3.21 -21.89 -3.78
C ALA A 238 4.21 -22.34 -4.88
N GLY A 239 4.32 -21.59 -5.98
CA GLY A 239 5.23 -21.93 -7.07
C GLY A 239 4.76 -23.14 -7.88
N ARG A 240 5.62 -24.18 -7.98
CA ARG A 240 5.46 -25.31 -8.93
C ARG A 240 4.21 -26.18 -8.69
N ARG A 241 3.69 -26.25 -7.45
CA ARG A 241 2.50 -27.06 -7.11
C ARG A 241 1.29 -26.17 -6.92
N SER A 242 0.24 -26.41 -7.70
CA SER A 242 -1.01 -25.66 -7.63
C SER A 242 -2.03 -26.32 -6.70
N VAL A 243 -3.03 -25.55 -6.26
CA VAL A 243 -4.21 -26.09 -5.55
C VAL A 243 -4.95 -27.10 -6.43
N LYS A 244 -4.90 -26.92 -7.76
CA LYS A 244 -5.44 -27.88 -8.73
C LYS A 244 -4.73 -29.24 -8.66
N ASP A 245 -3.40 -29.25 -8.60
CA ASP A 245 -2.65 -30.51 -8.50
C ASP A 245 -2.95 -31.21 -7.17
N GLU A 246 -3.05 -30.43 -6.09
CA GLU A 246 -3.41 -30.95 -4.76
C GLU A 246 -4.82 -31.57 -4.74
N ILE A 247 -5.81 -30.93 -5.37
CA ILE A 247 -7.18 -31.48 -5.39
C ILE A 247 -7.27 -32.73 -6.27
N ASP A 248 -6.58 -32.76 -7.41
CA ASP A 248 -6.60 -33.91 -8.33
C ASP A 248 -5.99 -35.16 -7.65
N GLU A 249 -4.90 -34.99 -6.89
CA GLU A 249 -4.27 -36.05 -6.09
C GLU A 249 -5.19 -36.57 -4.98
N VAL A 250 -5.73 -35.66 -4.16
CA VAL A 250 -6.60 -36.04 -3.03
C VAL A 250 -7.91 -36.65 -3.53
N GLN A 251 -8.43 -36.20 -4.66
CA GLN A 251 -9.62 -36.79 -5.30
C GLN A 251 -9.33 -38.21 -5.79
N ALA A 252 -8.13 -38.47 -6.35
CA ALA A 252 -7.74 -39.81 -6.76
C ALA A 252 -7.60 -40.76 -5.56
N GLU A 253 -7.02 -40.30 -4.44
CA GLU A 253 -6.96 -41.05 -3.18
C GLU A 253 -8.36 -41.36 -2.64
N LEU A 254 -9.25 -40.37 -2.64
CA LEU A 254 -10.62 -40.53 -2.18
C LEU A 254 -11.40 -41.53 -3.05
N ASN A 255 -11.20 -41.50 -4.37
CA ASN A 255 -11.83 -42.45 -5.29
C ASN A 255 -11.31 -43.89 -5.06
N ARG A 256 -10.02 -44.06 -4.75
CA ARG A 256 -9.47 -45.36 -4.33
C ARG A 256 -10.10 -45.85 -3.03
N ALA A 257 -10.27 -44.98 -2.03
CA ALA A 257 -10.92 -45.32 -0.76
C ALA A 257 -12.40 -45.73 -0.95
N LYS A 258 -13.14 -44.99 -1.78
CA LYS A 258 -14.53 -45.34 -2.15
C LYS A 258 -14.59 -46.72 -2.80
N LYS A 259 -13.72 -46.99 -3.77
CA LYS A 259 -13.68 -48.29 -4.46
C LYS A 259 -13.30 -49.44 -3.53
N LYS A 260 -12.37 -49.23 -2.59
CA LYS A 260 -11.91 -50.24 -1.62
C LYS A 260 -12.98 -50.58 -0.58
N THR A 261 -13.77 -49.60 -0.14
CA THR A 261 -14.69 -49.76 0.99
C THR A 261 -16.16 -49.86 0.62
N GLY A 262 -16.53 -49.46 -0.60
CA GLY A 262 -17.92 -49.29 -1.02
C GLY A 262 -18.64 -48.12 -0.34
N LYS A 263 -17.94 -47.31 0.48
CA LYS A 263 -18.51 -46.19 1.24
C LYS A 263 -18.43 -44.88 0.45
N ASP A 264 -19.40 -44.01 0.64
CA ASP A 264 -19.38 -42.64 0.13
C ASP A 264 -18.51 -41.71 1.00
N ILE A 265 -18.39 -40.43 0.61
CA ILE A 265 -17.55 -39.46 1.34
C ILE A 265 -18.06 -39.26 2.78
N ALA A 266 -19.38 -39.20 2.99
CA ALA A 266 -19.97 -38.96 4.30
C ALA A 266 -19.73 -40.14 5.26
N ALA A 267 -19.81 -41.36 4.76
CA ALA A 267 -19.50 -42.56 5.52
C ALA A 267 -17.99 -42.72 5.76
N LEU A 268 -17.14 -42.36 4.79
CA LEU A 268 -15.68 -42.33 4.96
C LEU A 268 -15.24 -41.28 6.00
N ALA A 269 -15.94 -40.16 6.10
CA ALA A 269 -15.67 -39.12 7.10
C ALA A 269 -15.82 -39.63 8.54
N LYS A 270 -16.66 -40.66 8.74
CA LYS A 270 -16.95 -41.27 10.05
C LYS A 270 -16.01 -42.42 10.40
N THR A 271 -15.07 -42.80 9.53
CA THR A 271 -14.09 -43.86 9.83
C THR A 271 -12.76 -43.27 10.28
N ASN A 272 -12.15 -43.87 11.30
CA ASN A 272 -10.82 -43.45 11.78
C ASN A 272 -9.74 -43.53 10.67
N GLU A 273 -9.87 -44.50 9.75
CA GLU A 273 -8.93 -44.71 8.63
C GLU A 273 -8.97 -43.56 7.59
N TYR A 274 -10.14 -43.00 7.28
CA TYR A 274 -10.31 -42.05 6.16
C TYR A 274 -10.78 -40.65 6.57
N ALA A 275 -11.09 -40.40 7.85
CA ALA A 275 -11.53 -39.08 8.33
C ALA A 275 -10.53 -37.95 7.99
N LEU A 276 -9.22 -38.20 8.14
CA LEU A 276 -8.18 -37.22 7.78
C LEU A 276 -8.11 -36.96 6.27
N LEU A 277 -8.28 -38.00 5.45
CA LEU A 277 -8.32 -37.86 4.00
C LEU A 277 -9.53 -37.02 3.56
N VAL A 278 -10.72 -37.27 4.14
CA VAL A 278 -11.91 -36.46 3.87
C VAL A 278 -11.74 -35.02 4.35
N LYS A 279 -11.12 -34.80 5.52
CA LYS A 279 -10.80 -33.45 6.01
C LYS A 279 -9.83 -32.71 5.07
N LYS A 280 -8.79 -33.40 4.58
CA LYS A 280 -7.85 -32.87 3.58
C LYS A 280 -8.61 -32.52 2.28
N TYR A 281 -9.44 -33.44 1.78
CA TYR A 281 -10.28 -33.22 0.60
C TYR A 281 -11.15 -31.97 0.73
N ASN A 282 -11.89 -31.84 1.83
CA ASN A 282 -12.78 -30.70 2.06
C ASN A 282 -12.00 -29.36 2.13
N ASN A 283 -10.82 -29.36 2.76
CA ASN A 283 -9.96 -28.18 2.83
C ASN A 283 -9.45 -27.77 1.43
N VAL A 284 -8.88 -28.72 0.68
CA VAL A 284 -8.32 -28.46 -0.65
C VAL A 284 -9.43 -28.11 -1.66
N SER A 285 -10.58 -28.77 -1.58
CA SER A 285 -11.77 -28.45 -2.37
C SER A 285 -12.24 -27.00 -2.09
N GLY A 286 -12.31 -26.60 -0.82
CA GLY A 286 -12.63 -25.22 -0.46
C GLY A 286 -11.60 -24.20 -0.97
N LYS A 287 -10.30 -24.54 -0.95
CA LYS A 287 -9.25 -23.69 -1.55
C LYS A 287 -9.43 -23.57 -3.07
N MET A 288 -9.74 -24.67 -3.75
CA MET A 288 -10.01 -24.70 -5.19
C MET A 288 -11.20 -23.79 -5.53
N SER A 289 -12.31 -23.91 -4.79
CA SER A 289 -13.46 -23.01 -4.93
C SER A 289 -13.08 -21.55 -4.72
N MET A 290 -12.27 -21.24 -3.72
CA MET A 290 -11.81 -19.88 -3.47
C MET A 290 -11.01 -19.30 -4.65
N VAL A 291 -10.07 -20.06 -5.20
CA VAL A 291 -9.28 -19.62 -6.36
C VAL A 291 -10.19 -19.40 -7.57
N THR A 292 -11.10 -20.33 -7.85
CA THR A 292 -12.02 -20.21 -8.98
C THR A 292 -12.97 -19.01 -8.85
N GLU A 293 -13.55 -18.78 -7.67
CA GLU A 293 -14.42 -17.61 -7.44
C GLU A 293 -13.67 -16.27 -7.53
N VAL A 294 -12.41 -16.23 -7.06
CA VAL A 294 -11.55 -15.05 -7.24
C VAL A 294 -11.28 -14.79 -8.71
N GLN A 295 -10.90 -15.83 -9.47
CA GLN A 295 -10.63 -15.68 -10.90
C GLN A 295 -11.88 -15.22 -11.66
N LYS A 296 -13.07 -15.74 -11.32
CA LYS A 296 -14.34 -15.26 -11.88
C LYS A 296 -14.56 -13.77 -11.60
N ARG A 297 -14.32 -13.33 -10.35
CA ARG A 297 -14.43 -11.90 -9.99
C ARG A 297 -13.45 -11.05 -10.79
N LEU A 298 -12.18 -11.41 -10.79
CA LEU A 298 -11.12 -10.65 -11.48
C LEU A 298 -11.35 -10.59 -12.99
N GLN A 299 -11.82 -11.69 -13.59
CA GLN A 299 -12.22 -11.71 -15.00
C GLN A 299 -13.43 -10.80 -15.25
N CYS A 300 -14.46 -10.89 -14.39
CA CYS A 300 -15.64 -10.05 -14.49
C CYS A 300 -15.29 -8.56 -14.41
N GLU A 301 -14.27 -8.20 -13.62
CA GLU A 301 -13.74 -6.83 -13.49
C GLU A 301 -12.73 -6.43 -14.58
N GLY A 302 -12.37 -7.31 -15.51
CA GLY A 302 -11.36 -7.02 -16.55
C GLY A 302 -9.93 -6.89 -15.99
N LEU A 303 -9.68 -7.46 -14.81
CA LEU A 303 -8.36 -7.50 -14.16
C LEU A 303 -7.58 -8.77 -14.51
N LEU A 304 -8.27 -9.81 -14.98
CA LEU A 304 -7.66 -11.10 -15.32
C LEU A 304 -8.15 -11.63 -16.67
N GLU A 305 -7.20 -11.87 -17.56
CA GLU A 305 -7.39 -12.51 -18.85
C GLU A 305 -6.44 -13.70 -18.98
N HIS A 306 -6.74 -14.63 -19.89
CA HIS A 306 -5.88 -15.77 -20.24
C HIS A 306 -5.34 -16.53 -19.01
N TYR A 307 -6.23 -17.14 -18.23
CA TYR A 307 -5.89 -17.89 -17.02
C TYR A 307 -6.39 -19.33 -17.06
N THR A 308 -5.76 -20.18 -16.25
CA THR A 308 -6.23 -21.56 -16.02
C THR A 308 -7.10 -21.61 -14.77
N PRO A 309 -8.36 -22.07 -14.86
CA PRO A 309 -9.25 -22.17 -13.70
C PRO A 309 -8.64 -22.99 -12.56
N GLY A 310 -8.66 -22.43 -11.35
CA GLY A 310 -8.15 -23.05 -10.13
C GLY A 310 -6.63 -23.04 -9.96
N VAL A 311 -5.88 -22.45 -10.90
CA VAL A 311 -4.42 -22.33 -10.82
C VAL A 311 -4.04 -20.88 -10.59
N ILE A 312 -3.36 -20.59 -9.48
CA ILE A 312 -2.76 -19.27 -9.25
C ILE A 312 -1.46 -19.19 -10.03
N THR A 313 -1.42 -18.34 -11.05
CA THR A 313 -0.22 -17.99 -11.81
C THR A 313 0.32 -16.62 -11.39
N PRO A 314 1.54 -16.21 -11.80
CA PRO A 314 2.00 -14.83 -11.63
C PRO A 314 1.00 -13.79 -12.17
N THR A 315 0.30 -14.10 -13.28
CA THR A 315 -0.79 -13.26 -13.81
C THR A 315 -1.96 -13.14 -12.83
N THR A 316 -2.35 -14.25 -12.19
CA THR A 316 -3.41 -14.22 -11.16
C THR A 316 -2.97 -13.40 -9.94
N VAL A 317 -1.72 -13.56 -9.48
CA VAL A 317 -1.16 -12.77 -8.37
C VAL A 317 -1.16 -11.28 -8.71
N LYS A 318 -0.74 -10.90 -9.93
CA LYS A 318 -0.80 -9.51 -10.39
C LYS A 318 -2.24 -8.99 -10.40
N ALA A 319 -3.20 -9.75 -10.93
CA ALA A 319 -4.61 -9.34 -10.95
C ALA A 319 -5.19 -9.17 -9.53
N ILE A 320 -4.81 -10.01 -8.58
CA ILE A 320 -5.17 -9.83 -7.16
C ILE A 320 -4.56 -8.53 -6.62
N ARG A 321 -3.30 -8.21 -6.95
CA ARG A 321 -2.68 -6.92 -6.54
C ARG A 321 -3.37 -5.72 -7.16
N ASP A 322 -3.75 -5.80 -8.44
CA ASP A 322 -4.49 -4.73 -9.10
C ASP A 322 -5.87 -4.52 -8.40
N PHE A 323 -6.54 -5.60 -8.00
CA PHE A 323 -7.76 -5.54 -7.17
C PHE A 323 -7.50 -4.94 -5.78
N GLU A 324 -6.41 -5.34 -5.12
CA GLU A 324 -5.99 -4.80 -3.83
C GLU A 324 -5.73 -3.29 -3.94
N HIS A 325 -5.03 -2.83 -4.98
CA HIS A 325 -4.77 -1.41 -5.22
C HIS A 325 -6.06 -0.63 -5.47
N LYS A 326 -6.94 -1.12 -6.37
CA LYS A 326 -8.25 -0.52 -6.68
C LYS A 326 -9.11 -0.29 -5.44
N HIS A 327 -9.01 -1.19 -4.46
CA HIS A 327 -9.83 -1.17 -3.25
C HIS A 327 -9.07 -0.75 -1.99
N MET A 328 -7.86 -0.22 -2.15
CA MET A 328 -7.00 0.27 -1.07
C MET A 328 -6.76 -0.79 0.03
N ILE A 329 -6.52 -2.02 -0.38
CA ILE A 329 -6.21 -3.15 0.48
C ILE A 329 -4.69 -3.34 0.50
N PHE A 330 -4.09 -3.36 1.69
CA PHE A 330 -2.66 -3.62 1.85
C PHE A 330 -2.40 -5.13 1.82
N GLY A 331 -2.26 -5.71 0.62
CA GLY A 331 -2.07 -7.15 0.41
C GLY A 331 -0.87 -7.51 -0.49
N TYR A 332 -0.47 -8.78 -0.49
CA TYR A 332 0.70 -9.27 -1.25
C TYR A 332 0.32 -9.93 -2.59
N GLY A 333 -0.92 -9.79 -3.05
CA GLY A 333 -1.49 -10.65 -4.07
C GLY A 333 -1.84 -12.04 -3.53
N ILE A 334 -2.25 -12.12 -2.26
CA ILE A 334 -2.57 -13.37 -1.57
C ILE A 334 -3.99 -13.32 -0.99
N LEU A 335 -4.65 -14.47 -0.94
CA LEU A 335 -6.04 -14.57 -0.50
C LEU A 335 -6.08 -14.77 1.01
N THR A 336 -5.94 -13.67 1.75
CA THR A 336 -5.95 -13.61 3.23
C THR A 336 -6.95 -12.57 3.72
N GLY A 337 -7.12 -12.44 5.05
CA GLY A 337 -8.14 -11.66 5.76
C GLY A 337 -8.78 -10.50 4.97
N ASP A 338 -8.03 -9.44 4.73
CA ASP A 338 -8.56 -8.20 4.13
C ASP A 338 -8.85 -8.34 2.63
N THR A 339 -7.94 -8.97 1.87
CA THR A 339 -8.15 -9.28 0.45
C THR A 339 -9.42 -10.13 0.26
N ARG A 340 -9.60 -11.16 1.10
CA ARG A 340 -10.80 -11.99 1.13
C ARG A 340 -12.04 -11.17 1.51
N ALA A 341 -11.94 -10.28 2.49
CA ALA A 341 -13.05 -9.39 2.85
C ALA A 341 -13.41 -8.41 1.73
N GLY A 342 -12.44 -7.99 0.90
CA GLY A 342 -12.67 -7.25 -0.34
C GLY A 342 -13.48 -8.06 -1.36
N PHE A 343 -13.13 -9.33 -1.57
CA PHE A 343 -13.91 -10.25 -2.42
C PHE A 343 -15.29 -10.60 -1.85
N GLY A 344 -15.48 -10.49 -0.54
CA GLY A 344 -16.77 -10.66 0.14
C GLY A 344 -17.71 -9.46 0.04
N ARG A 345 -17.28 -8.36 -0.58
CA ARG A 345 -18.12 -7.19 -0.88
C ARG A 345 -18.64 -7.27 -2.31
N THR A 346 -19.85 -6.77 -2.54
CA THR A 346 -20.36 -6.58 -3.91
C THR A 346 -19.59 -5.46 -4.62
N ALA A 347 -19.68 -5.37 -5.95
CA ALA A 347 -19.08 -4.27 -6.71
C ALA A 347 -19.57 -2.91 -6.20
N LEU A 348 -20.88 -2.81 -5.99
CA LEU A 348 -21.55 -1.64 -5.45
C LEU A 348 -21.01 -1.24 -4.06
N GLN A 349 -20.83 -2.21 -3.15
CA GLN A 349 -20.23 -1.94 -1.83
C GLN A 349 -18.78 -1.48 -1.93
N ASN A 350 -17.99 -2.06 -2.85
CA ASN A 350 -16.61 -1.66 -3.06
C ASN A 350 -16.50 -0.26 -3.68
N ASN A 351 -17.36 0.09 -4.64
CA ASN A 351 -17.40 1.43 -5.23
C ASN A 351 -17.86 2.48 -4.23
N PHE A 352 -18.83 2.17 -3.37
CA PHE A 352 -19.24 3.04 -2.28
C PHE A 352 -18.10 3.26 -1.27
N ALA A 353 -17.35 2.21 -0.92
CA ALA A 353 -16.17 2.37 -0.08
C ALA A 353 -15.12 3.27 -0.76
N THR A 354 -14.96 3.18 -2.08
CA THR A 354 -14.08 4.09 -2.85
C THR A 354 -14.60 5.52 -2.82
N LEU A 355 -15.91 5.76 -3.00
CA LEU A 355 -16.52 7.08 -2.86
C LEU A 355 -16.19 7.71 -1.51
N ARG A 356 -16.40 6.98 -0.41
CA ARG A 356 -16.08 7.47 0.94
C ARG A 356 -14.61 7.91 1.02
N ARG A 357 -13.67 7.10 0.54
CA ARG A 357 -12.24 7.44 0.56
C ARG A 357 -11.89 8.65 -0.30
N VAL A 358 -12.55 8.82 -1.45
CA VAL A 358 -12.39 10.02 -2.29
C VAL A 358 -12.90 11.24 -1.54
N LEU A 359 -14.11 11.21 -1.00
CA LEU A 359 -14.67 12.33 -0.24
C LEU A 359 -13.85 12.65 1.01
N GLU A 360 -13.37 11.63 1.73
CA GLU A 360 -12.46 11.79 2.87
C GLU A 360 -11.19 12.55 2.46
N ALA A 361 -10.56 12.15 1.35
CA ALA A 361 -9.41 12.88 0.82
C ALA A 361 -9.78 14.35 0.51
N ARG A 362 -10.86 14.60 -0.23
CA ARG A 362 -11.29 15.97 -0.59
C ARG A 362 -11.61 16.82 0.63
N VAL A 363 -12.33 16.28 1.61
CA VAL A 363 -12.64 16.94 2.89
C VAL A 363 -11.34 17.33 3.61
N THR A 364 -10.40 16.39 3.77
CA THR A 364 -9.13 16.70 4.46
C THR A 364 -8.30 17.75 3.75
N TRP A 365 -8.31 17.76 2.41
CA TRP A 365 -7.57 18.73 1.61
C TRP A 365 -8.18 20.12 1.68
N SER A 366 -9.51 20.23 1.55
CA SER A 366 -10.17 21.54 1.54
C SER A 366 -10.25 22.17 2.93
N LEU A 367 -10.48 21.36 3.97
CA LEU A 367 -10.72 21.88 5.32
C LEU A 367 -9.45 21.97 6.17
N GLY A 368 -8.33 21.37 5.71
CA GLY A 368 -7.11 21.32 6.50
C GLY A 368 -7.30 20.57 7.82
N ILE A 369 -7.99 19.43 7.83
CA ILE A 369 -8.19 18.62 9.05
C ILE A 369 -7.38 17.32 9.00
N ILE A 370 -7.01 16.77 10.16
CA ILE A 370 -6.15 15.58 10.23
C ILE A 370 -6.60 14.48 11.17
N GLU A 371 -7.33 14.79 12.25
CA GLU A 371 -7.68 13.83 13.30
C GLU A 371 -8.59 12.71 12.75
N ASP A 372 -8.00 11.53 12.59
CA ASP A 372 -8.59 10.36 11.91
C ASP A 372 -8.99 9.25 12.89
N GLY A 373 -9.03 9.57 14.18
CA GLY A 373 -9.35 8.63 15.25
C GLY A 373 -8.20 7.70 15.65
N SER A 374 -7.03 7.79 15.03
CA SER A 374 -5.89 6.89 15.29
C SER A 374 -5.38 6.94 16.74
N VAL A 375 -5.59 8.06 17.43
CA VAL A 375 -5.19 8.28 18.83
C VAL A 375 -6.21 7.76 19.85
N ASN A 376 -7.48 7.60 19.47
CA ASN A 376 -8.55 7.28 20.41
C ASN A 376 -8.41 5.87 21.00
N GLY A 377 -8.66 5.75 22.31
CA GLY A 377 -8.61 4.49 23.05
C GLY A 377 -7.20 3.90 23.27
N LEU A 378 -6.14 4.61 22.86
CA LEU A 378 -4.77 4.17 23.10
C LEU A 378 -4.33 4.55 24.51
N LYS A 379 -4.06 3.54 25.35
CA LYS A 379 -3.63 3.74 26.75
C LYS A 379 -2.34 4.58 26.90
N THR A 380 -1.53 4.66 25.85
CA THR A 380 -0.25 5.38 25.84
C THR A 380 -0.38 6.85 25.45
N LEU A 381 -1.57 7.31 25.03
CA LEU A 381 -1.81 8.67 24.59
C LEU A 381 -3.03 9.25 25.32
N ALA A 382 -2.96 10.53 25.68
CA ALA A 382 -4.13 11.26 26.16
C ALA A 382 -5.07 11.49 24.97
N ASP A 383 -6.28 10.92 25.03
CA ASP A 383 -7.33 11.13 24.01
C ASP A 383 -8.33 12.23 24.44
N THR A 384 -7.96 13.03 25.43
CA THR A 384 -8.68 14.21 25.92
C THR A 384 -7.79 15.45 25.89
N TRP A 385 -8.43 16.63 25.88
CA TRP A 385 -7.78 17.93 25.99
C TRP A 385 -8.70 18.90 26.73
N LYS A 386 -8.14 19.96 27.33
CA LYS A 386 -8.90 21.00 28.03
C LYS A 386 -9.06 22.25 27.19
N ASP A 387 -10.24 22.84 27.17
CA ASP A 387 -10.45 24.13 26.53
C ASP A 387 -9.88 25.30 27.37
N LYS A 388 -9.98 26.52 26.84
CA LYS A 388 -9.59 27.77 27.53
C LYS A 388 -10.30 27.98 28.88
N ASP A 389 -11.48 27.40 29.05
CA ASP A 389 -12.29 27.47 30.27
C ASP A 389 -11.96 26.29 31.22
N GLY A 390 -11.01 25.42 30.84
CA GLY A 390 -10.56 24.27 31.61
C GLY A 390 -11.47 23.03 31.49
N LYS A 391 -12.50 23.08 30.66
CA LYS A 391 -13.42 21.95 30.43
C LYS A 391 -12.76 20.92 29.54
N GLU A 392 -12.89 19.65 29.94
CA GLU A 392 -12.30 18.52 29.23
C GLU A 392 -13.17 18.08 28.03
N HIS A 393 -12.53 17.83 26.90
CA HIS A 393 -13.10 17.36 25.64
C HIS A 393 -12.34 16.14 25.14
N LYS A 394 -13.00 15.28 24.36
CA LYS A 394 -12.33 14.20 23.63
C LYS A 394 -11.68 14.76 22.36
N VAL A 395 -10.53 14.21 21.98
CA VAL A 395 -9.99 14.40 20.62
C VAL A 395 -10.95 13.71 19.65
N ARG A 396 -11.58 14.51 18.78
CA ARG A 396 -12.58 14.06 17.82
C ARG A 396 -11.92 13.42 16.60
N ASN A 397 -12.61 12.51 15.94
CA ASN A 397 -12.24 12.05 14.60
C ASN A 397 -12.91 12.97 13.57
N LEU A 398 -12.31 14.15 13.35
CA LEU A 398 -12.85 15.16 12.44
C LEU A 398 -12.90 14.65 11.01
N VAL A 399 -11.95 13.80 10.60
CA VAL A 399 -11.92 13.23 9.25
C VAL A 399 -13.19 12.43 8.96
N ASP A 400 -13.55 11.48 9.83
CA ASP A 400 -14.79 10.71 9.66
C ASP A 400 -16.02 11.59 9.87
N GLU A 401 -16.02 12.45 10.89
CA GLU A 401 -17.19 13.27 11.25
C GLU A 401 -17.63 14.18 10.09
N TYR A 402 -16.69 14.90 9.47
CA TYR A 402 -17.00 15.79 8.35
C TYR A 402 -17.30 15.02 7.06
N THR A 403 -16.65 13.87 6.84
CA THR A 403 -16.95 13.00 5.68
C THR A 403 -18.36 12.43 5.77
N ASP A 404 -18.78 12.00 6.97
CA ASP A 404 -20.13 11.46 7.21
C ASP A 404 -21.21 12.53 7.05
N VAL A 405 -20.95 13.76 7.50
CA VAL A 405 -21.86 14.89 7.25
C VAL A 405 -21.95 15.15 5.76
N LEU A 406 -20.83 15.27 5.04
CA LEU A 406 -20.85 15.54 3.60
C LEU A 406 -21.60 14.44 2.81
N LEU A 407 -21.33 13.16 3.10
CA LEU A 407 -22.04 12.02 2.50
C LEU A 407 -23.57 12.14 2.70
N ARG A 408 -24.00 12.50 3.90
CA ARG A 408 -25.42 12.65 4.25
C ARG A 408 -26.05 13.83 3.55
N GLU A 409 -25.42 15.00 3.59
CA GLU A 409 -25.97 16.22 2.98
C GLU A 409 -26.01 16.15 1.45
N MET A 410 -25.04 15.47 0.83
CA MET A 410 -25.07 15.14 -0.60
C MET A 410 -26.11 14.06 -0.95
N GLY A 411 -26.67 13.36 0.05
CA GLY A 411 -27.63 12.28 -0.16
C GLY A 411 -27.02 11.04 -0.81
N VAL A 412 -25.75 10.74 -0.52
CA VAL A 412 -24.99 9.59 -1.07
C VAL A 412 -24.39 8.72 0.05
N ASP A 413 -25.01 8.71 1.22
CA ASP A 413 -24.57 8.02 2.44
C ASP A 413 -24.79 6.50 2.45
N THR A 414 -25.38 5.94 1.40
CA THR A 414 -25.47 4.49 1.18
C THR A 414 -25.00 4.12 -0.22
N ALA A 415 -24.68 2.84 -0.42
CA ALA A 415 -24.21 2.36 -1.70
C ALA A 415 -25.26 2.53 -2.81
N GLU A 416 -26.54 2.28 -2.50
CA GLU A 416 -27.67 2.43 -3.41
C GLU A 416 -27.87 3.89 -3.82
N LYS A 417 -27.83 4.81 -2.86
CA LYS A 417 -27.95 6.25 -3.13
C LYS A 417 -26.76 6.78 -3.95
N ALA A 418 -25.54 6.34 -3.63
CA ALA A 418 -24.35 6.68 -4.41
C ALA A 418 -24.47 6.18 -5.86
N ARG A 419 -24.95 4.95 -6.08
CA ARG A 419 -25.24 4.44 -7.42
C ARG A 419 -26.28 5.30 -8.13
N GLU A 420 -27.40 5.62 -7.49
CA GLU A 420 -28.43 6.46 -8.11
C GLU A 420 -27.90 7.84 -8.50
N PHE A 421 -27.08 8.44 -7.64
CA PHE A 421 -26.42 9.72 -7.93
C PHE A 421 -25.54 9.62 -9.18
N PHE A 422 -24.62 8.65 -9.21
CA PHE A 422 -23.68 8.52 -10.32
C PHE A 422 -24.35 8.10 -11.64
N LEU A 423 -25.42 7.30 -11.59
CA LEU A 423 -26.12 6.90 -12.82
C LEU A 423 -26.95 8.02 -13.46
N LYS A 424 -27.26 9.09 -12.72
CA LYS A 424 -28.07 10.22 -13.20
C LYS A 424 -27.24 11.38 -13.74
N ILE A 425 -25.95 11.42 -13.44
CA ILE A 425 -25.08 12.57 -13.71
C ILE A 425 -24.02 12.21 -14.74
N GLN A 426 -23.76 13.11 -15.68
CA GLN A 426 -22.67 12.94 -16.64
C GLN A 426 -21.32 13.30 -16.00
N PRO A 427 -20.22 12.61 -16.36
CA PRO A 427 -18.90 12.90 -15.82
C PRO A 427 -18.51 14.38 -15.90
N ASP A 428 -18.79 15.07 -17.01
CA ASP A 428 -18.37 16.46 -17.22
C ASP A 428 -18.91 17.45 -16.15
N HIS A 429 -19.99 17.11 -15.45
CA HIS A 429 -20.53 17.93 -14.36
C HIS A 429 -19.61 17.99 -13.13
N PHE A 430 -18.64 17.06 -13.01
CA PHE A 430 -17.68 17.05 -11.90
C PHE A 430 -16.46 17.92 -12.12
N ARG A 431 -16.24 18.45 -13.34
CA ARG A 431 -14.99 19.15 -13.67
C ARG A 431 -14.62 20.24 -12.67
N SER A 432 -15.59 21.05 -12.27
CA SER A 432 -15.43 22.22 -11.38
C SER A 432 -16.33 22.15 -10.13
N LEU A 433 -16.79 20.95 -9.76
CA LEU A 433 -17.77 20.79 -8.68
C LEU A 433 -17.19 21.20 -7.32
N ARG A 434 -17.67 22.32 -6.77
CA ARG A 434 -17.45 22.70 -5.38
C ARG A 434 -18.74 22.60 -4.61
N VAL A 435 -18.71 21.91 -3.47
CA VAL A 435 -19.87 21.72 -2.61
C VAL A 435 -19.66 22.43 -1.28
N ALA A 436 -20.75 22.85 -0.66
CA ALA A 436 -20.72 23.46 0.66
C ALA A 436 -21.76 22.82 1.58
N PHE A 437 -21.38 22.57 2.83
CA PHE A 437 -22.26 21.95 3.81
C PHE A 437 -22.08 22.58 5.20
N ALA A 438 -23.14 22.51 6.00
CA ALA A 438 -23.09 22.96 7.39
C ALA A 438 -22.47 21.84 8.22
N GLY A 439 -21.25 22.08 8.70
CA GLY A 439 -20.51 21.16 9.56
C GLY A 439 -20.61 21.56 11.04
N PRO A 440 -20.25 20.64 11.95
CA PRO A 440 -20.00 21.02 13.34
C PRO A 440 -18.87 22.05 13.40
N PRO A 441 -18.74 22.86 14.47
CA PRO A 441 -17.61 23.75 14.62
C PRO A 441 -16.31 22.95 14.82
N LEU A 442 -15.21 23.47 14.28
CA LEU A 442 -13.88 22.95 14.57
C LEU A 442 -13.52 23.16 16.05
N PRO A 443 -12.68 22.30 16.64
CA PRO A 443 -12.12 22.54 17.98
C PRO A 443 -11.43 23.92 18.06
N GLU A 444 -11.52 24.59 19.21
CA GLU A 444 -11.02 25.97 19.36
C GLU A 444 -9.50 26.14 19.15
N TYR A 445 -8.75 25.03 19.19
CA TYR A 445 -7.32 25.01 18.95
C TYR A 445 -6.96 25.13 17.46
N TYR A 446 -7.94 24.99 16.55
CA TYR A 446 -7.74 25.20 15.12
C TYR A 446 -7.51 26.67 14.80
N ARG A 447 -6.35 26.97 14.19
CA ARG A 447 -5.89 28.32 13.85
C ARG A 447 -5.05 28.28 12.57
N SER A 448 -4.80 29.42 11.92
CA SER A 448 -3.94 29.48 10.74
C SER A 448 -2.48 29.14 11.03
N ASP A 449 -1.98 29.46 12.23
CA ASP A 449 -0.69 28.96 12.74
C ASP A 449 -0.92 28.18 14.05
N MET A 450 -0.54 26.91 14.03
CA MET A 450 -0.69 25.95 15.12
C MET A 450 0.68 25.47 15.57
N ASP A 451 0.88 25.25 16.87
CA ASP A 451 2.19 24.87 17.42
C ASP A 451 2.42 23.35 17.46
N PHE A 452 3.06 22.81 16.42
CA PHE A 452 3.29 21.37 16.27
C PHE A 452 4.58 20.88 16.89
N SER A 453 4.56 19.62 17.34
CA SER A 453 5.75 18.80 17.59
C SER A 453 5.50 17.35 17.19
N VAL A 454 6.56 16.60 16.91
CA VAL A 454 6.47 15.21 16.43
C VAL A 454 7.28 14.30 17.33
N VAL A 455 6.73 13.15 17.68
CA VAL A 455 7.47 12.06 18.31
C VAL A 455 7.46 10.84 17.41
N ILE A 456 8.65 10.34 17.10
CA ILE A 456 8.85 9.10 16.37
C ILE A 456 9.39 8.06 17.35
N ASP A 457 8.50 7.17 17.77
CA ASP A 457 8.84 6.03 18.60
C ASP A 457 9.29 4.89 17.70
N ARG A 458 10.55 4.44 17.89
CA ARG A 458 11.16 3.38 17.07
C ARG A 458 10.59 1.99 17.35
N GLY A 459 9.79 1.80 18.40
CA GLY A 459 9.25 0.49 18.75
C GLY A 459 10.33 -0.47 19.23
N ASP A 460 10.16 -1.77 18.95
CA ASP A 460 11.15 -2.80 19.26
C ASP A 460 12.29 -2.80 18.24
N VAL A 461 13.53 -2.71 18.73
CA VAL A 461 14.75 -2.57 17.91
C VAL A 461 15.70 -3.73 18.19
N TYR A 462 16.17 -4.41 17.14
CA TYR A 462 17.20 -5.43 17.23
C TYR A 462 18.48 -4.96 16.54
N TYR A 463 19.60 -4.96 17.27
CA TYR A 463 20.93 -4.72 16.70
C TYR A 463 21.69 -6.02 16.39
N ASP A 464 21.29 -7.15 16.96
CA ASP A 464 21.85 -8.46 16.63
C ASP A 464 21.67 -8.78 15.14
N ALA A 465 22.65 -9.46 14.54
CA ALA A 465 22.56 -9.93 13.17
C ALA A 465 21.26 -10.72 12.93
N PRO A 466 20.62 -10.59 11.75
CA PRO A 466 19.36 -11.27 11.45
C PRO A 466 19.54 -12.75 11.10
N VAL A 467 20.80 -13.22 11.10
CA VAL A 467 21.21 -14.59 10.83
C VAL A 467 22.18 -15.06 11.91
N ASP A 468 22.20 -16.36 12.18
CA ASP A 468 23.15 -16.99 13.09
C ASP A 468 24.46 -17.41 12.39
N ALA A 469 25.38 -18.00 13.17
CA ALA A 469 26.67 -18.49 12.69
C ALA A 469 26.54 -19.48 11.52
N ALA A 470 25.46 -20.26 11.46
CA ALA A 470 25.19 -21.23 10.40
C ALA A 470 24.42 -20.62 9.20
N GLY A 471 24.17 -19.31 9.22
CA GLY A 471 23.41 -18.61 8.18
C GLY A 471 21.89 -18.75 8.29
N ASN A 472 21.37 -19.38 9.35
CA ASN A 472 19.93 -19.50 9.54
C ASN A 472 19.33 -18.18 10.03
N SER A 473 18.11 -17.85 9.60
CA SER A 473 17.42 -16.66 10.06
C SER A 473 17.15 -16.71 11.57
N ARG A 474 17.46 -15.62 12.26
CA ARG A 474 17.15 -15.45 13.68
C ARG A 474 15.76 -14.87 13.86
N PHE A 475 15.03 -15.45 14.82
CA PHE A 475 13.72 -14.94 15.21
C PHE A 475 13.86 -13.65 16.03
N GLN A 476 13.33 -12.54 15.50
CA GLN A 476 13.36 -11.21 16.12
C GLN A 476 11.92 -10.67 16.26
N PRO A 477 11.17 -11.11 17.29
CA PRO A 477 9.76 -10.76 17.43
C PRO A 477 9.56 -9.27 17.72
N VAL A 478 8.69 -8.63 16.93
CA VAL A 478 8.30 -7.23 17.13
C VAL A 478 6.88 -7.17 17.70
N SER A 479 6.76 -6.70 18.94
CA SER A 479 5.48 -6.51 19.63
C SER A 479 5.04 -5.04 19.62
N ARG A 480 5.98 -4.11 19.76
CA ARG A 480 5.77 -2.66 19.61
C ARG A 480 6.30 -2.22 18.26
N ARG A 481 5.39 -1.86 17.35
CA ARG A 481 5.76 -1.36 16.02
C ARG A 481 6.18 0.12 16.09
N PRO A 482 7.08 0.56 15.19
CA PRO A 482 7.45 1.96 15.12
C PRO A 482 6.29 2.84 14.68
N SER A 483 6.36 4.11 15.05
CA SER A 483 5.26 5.04 14.84
C SER A 483 5.68 6.49 14.81
N ASN A 484 4.87 7.32 14.14
CA ASN A 484 4.99 8.77 14.07
C ASN A 484 3.72 9.38 14.68
N THR A 485 3.86 10.21 15.70
CA THR A 485 2.74 10.90 16.36
C THR A 485 2.92 12.41 16.23
N LEU A 486 1.92 13.08 15.65
CA LEU A 486 1.86 14.53 15.58
C LEU A 486 1.12 15.06 16.81
N TYR A 487 1.74 16.01 17.50
CA TYR A 487 1.17 16.72 18.63
C TYR A 487 0.96 18.19 18.32
N LEU A 488 -0.05 18.76 18.97
CA LEU A 488 -0.29 20.19 19.07
C LEU A 488 -0.03 20.64 20.50
N SER A 489 0.74 21.71 20.67
CA SER A 489 0.80 22.46 21.93
C SER A 489 -0.34 23.47 21.97
N TYR A 490 -1.18 23.41 22.99
CA TYR A 490 -2.31 24.32 23.19
C TYR A 490 -2.56 24.49 24.68
N ASN A 491 -2.64 25.70 25.24
CA ASN A 491 -2.85 25.93 26.69
C ASN A 491 -1.97 25.03 27.60
N ASP A 492 -0.66 25.00 27.37
CA ASP A 492 0.33 24.23 28.14
C ASP A 492 0.14 22.70 28.18
N GLN A 493 -0.72 22.14 27.32
CA GLN A 493 -0.89 20.69 27.12
C GLN A 493 -0.43 20.29 25.71
N LYS A 494 -0.08 19.01 25.57
CA LYS A 494 0.21 18.38 24.28
C LYS A 494 -0.95 17.49 23.87
N ILE A 495 -1.62 17.84 22.79
CA ILE A 495 -2.77 17.12 22.25
C ILE A 495 -2.27 16.24 21.08
N PRO A 496 -2.33 14.90 21.16
CA PRO A 496 -2.00 14.04 20.03
C PRO A 496 -3.13 14.12 19.00
N LEU A 497 -2.82 14.58 17.79
CA LEU A 497 -3.81 14.72 16.71
C LEU A 497 -3.95 13.41 15.92
N VAL A 498 -2.81 12.80 15.57
CA VAL A 498 -2.74 11.53 14.83
C VAL A 498 -1.54 10.70 15.22
N ARG A 499 -1.67 9.39 15.02
CA ARG A 499 -0.63 8.39 15.22
C ARG A 499 -0.58 7.42 14.04
N TYR A 500 0.47 7.51 13.24
CA TYR A 500 0.68 6.65 12.07
C TYR A 500 1.77 5.62 12.31
N GLY A 501 1.59 4.42 11.75
CA GLY A 501 2.67 3.44 11.66
C GLY A 501 3.80 3.97 10.78
N THR A 502 5.04 3.69 11.15
CA THR A 502 6.20 4.10 10.34
C THR A 502 7.29 3.02 10.33
N THR A 503 8.31 3.23 9.49
CA THR A 503 9.50 2.39 9.48
C THR A 503 10.64 3.02 10.27
N ILE A 504 11.59 2.17 10.61
CA ILE A 504 12.89 2.55 11.15
C ILE A 504 13.98 1.81 10.41
N GLY A 505 15.20 2.29 10.58
CA GLY A 505 16.40 1.60 10.14
C GLY A 505 16.57 0.19 10.72
N GLY A 506 17.34 -0.64 10.01
CA GLY A 506 17.64 -2.03 10.38
C GLY A 506 18.74 -2.62 9.52
N TRP A 507 18.89 -3.94 9.52
CA TRP A 507 19.88 -4.65 8.71
C TRP A 507 19.56 -4.59 7.21
N ARG A 508 20.57 -4.25 6.39
CA ARG A 508 20.46 -4.02 4.95
C ARG A 508 21.60 -4.62 4.16
N ARG A 509 21.30 -4.97 2.90
CA ARG A 509 22.32 -5.29 1.91
C ARG A 509 22.88 -3.99 1.34
N GLU A 510 24.20 -3.83 1.39
CA GLU A 510 24.92 -2.66 0.87
C GLU A 510 25.98 -3.12 -0.13
N PHE A 511 26.23 -2.32 -1.17
CA PHE A 511 27.27 -2.61 -2.14
C PHE A 511 28.50 -1.75 -1.87
N LYS A 512 29.65 -2.40 -1.69
CA LYS A 512 30.95 -1.75 -1.47
C LYS A 512 32.03 -2.55 -2.18
N ASP A 513 32.98 -1.87 -2.81
CA ASP A 513 34.15 -2.49 -3.47
C ASP A 513 33.82 -3.68 -4.40
N GLY A 514 32.68 -3.61 -5.10
CA GLY A 514 32.26 -4.63 -6.06
C GLY A 514 31.47 -5.81 -5.48
N ARG A 515 31.19 -5.83 -4.17
CA ARG A 515 30.53 -6.94 -3.46
C ARG A 515 29.37 -6.45 -2.56
N GLU A 516 28.43 -7.35 -2.26
CA GLU A 516 27.33 -7.07 -1.31
C GLU A 516 27.73 -7.47 0.11
N TYR A 517 27.31 -6.69 1.10
CA TYR A 517 27.50 -6.96 2.52
C TYR A 517 26.21 -6.69 3.31
N LEU A 518 26.08 -7.26 4.51
CA LEU A 518 25.06 -6.87 5.49
C LEU A 518 25.57 -5.74 6.38
N ALA A 519 24.89 -4.60 6.41
CA ALA A 519 25.20 -3.47 7.28
C ALA A 519 23.96 -3.03 8.07
N TYR A 520 24.16 -2.57 9.30
CA TYR A 520 23.08 -1.97 10.07
C TYR A 520 22.89 -0.50 9.68
N LYS A 521 21.72 -0.15 9.13
CA LYS A 521 21.37 1.22 8.72
C LYS A 521 20.27 1.75 9.63
N GLY A 522 20.66 2.25 10.81
CA GLY A 522 19.74 2.72 11.85
C GLY A 522 19.09 4.06 11.54
N SER A 523 17.93 4.30 12.15
CA SER A 523 17.38 5.67 12.27
C SER A 523 18.18 6.43 13.32
N ASP A 524 18.56 7.66 13.00
CA ASP A 524 19.30 8.54 13.91
C ASP A 524 18.38 9.05 15.04
N THR A 525 18.76 8.83 16.30
CA THR A 525 17.90 9.14 17.47
C THR A 525 18.12 10.56 17.99
N GLY A 526 17.21 11.07 18.82
CA GLY A 526 17.33 12.38 19.46
C GLY A 526 16.65 13.52 18.69
N PRO A 527 16.96 14.78 19.05
CA PRO A 527 16.26 15.94 18.54
C PRO A 527 16.65 16.25 17.08
N HIS A 528 15.62 16.48 16.28
CA HIS A 528 15.66 16.93 14.89
C HIS A 528 14.59 18.00 14.68
N VAL A 529 14.57 18.60 13.50
CA VAL A 529 13.46 19.47 13.08
C VAL A 529 13.04 19.14 11.65
N TRP A 530 11.74 19.29 11.37
CA TRP A 530 11.24 19.50 10.01
C TRP A 530 11.31 20.99 9.70
N LYS A 531 12.18 21.35 8.75
CA LYS A 531 12.34 22.71 8.25
C LYS A 531 11.83 22.84 6.82
N ASP A 532 12.24 21.90 5.97
CA ASP A 532 11.86 21.87 4.55
C ASP A 532 11.00 20.65 4.25
N ILE A 533 9.90 20.88 3.53
CA ILE A 533 8.98 19.86 3.03
C ILE A 533 9.01 19.92 1.50
N TYR A 534 9.20 18.77 0.86
CA TYR A 534 9.24 18.65 -0.58
C TYR A 534 8.03 17.87 -1.08
N ALA A 535 7.30 18.45 -2.02
CA ALA A 535 6.30 17.75 -2.82
C ALA A 535 6.96 17.09 -4.02
N ALA A 536 6.52 15.86 -4.32
CA ALA A 536 7.07 15.00 -5.36
C ALA A 536 8.61 15.02 -5.38
N PRO A 537 9.27 14.64 -4.27
CA PRO A 537 10.72 14.65 -4.19
C PRO A 537 11.34 13.61 -5.13
N VAL A 538 12.61 13.80 -5.47
CA VAL A 538 13.41 12.75 -6.11
C VAL A 538 14.32 12.07 -5.09
N TRP A 539 14.47 10.76 -5.21
CA TRP A 539 15.48 10.00 -4.50
C TRP A 539 16.80 10.06 -5.24
N ILE A 540 17.80 10.72 -4.65
CA ILE A 540 19.15 10.77 -5.21
C ILE A 540 19.88 9.50 -4.74
N PRO A 541 20.16 8.53 -5.62
CA PRO A 541 20.72 7.25 -5.20
C PRO A 541 22.15 7.44 -4.67
N PRO A 542 22.46 6.95 -3.46
CA PRO A 542 23.82 6.95 -2.93
C PRO A 542 24.81 6.25 -3.87
N ALA A 543 26.10 6.61 -3.79
CA ALA A 543 27.15 5.95 -4.56
C ALA A 543 27.22 4.43 -4.30
N SER A 544 26.90 3.99 -3.07
CA SER A 544 26.82 2.58 -2.66
C SER A 544 25.58 1.82 -3.19
N THR A 545 24.69 2.49 -3.92
CA THR A 545 23.55 1.81 -4.55
C THR A 545 24.04 0.87 -5.65
N PRO A 546 23.67 -0.42 -5.63
CA PRO A 546 24.02 -1.36 -6.70
C PRO A 546 23.59 -0.83 -8.08
N PRO A 547 24.46 -0.85 -9.12
CA PRO A 547 24.09 -0.39 -10.46
C PRO A 547 22.87 -1.13 -11.05
N SER A 548 22.72 -2.43 -10.75
CA SER A 548 21.62 -3.26 -11.22
C SER A 548 20.26 -2.86 -10.65
N SER A 549 20.18 -2.24 -9.47
CA SER A 549 18.92 -1.75 -8.92
C SER A 549 18.46 -0.43 -9.54
N LEU A 550 19.33 0.25 -10.29
CA LEU A 550 18.99 1.50 -11.01
C LEU A 550 18.37 1.24 -12.39
N ILE A 551 18.21 -0.02 -12.78
CA ILE A 551 17.53 -0.42 -14.01
C ILE A 551 16.34 -1.32 -13.72
N LYS A 552 15.36 -1.26 -14.60
CA LYS A 552 14.14 -2.05 -14.59
C LYS A 552 14.01 -2.75 -15.94
N SER A 553 13.64 -4.03 -15.91
CA SER A 553 13.24 -4.78 -17.10
C SER A 553 11.74 -4.94 -17.11
N GLU A 554 11.12 -4.68 -18.24
CA GLU A 554 9.67 -4.72 -18.40
C GLU A 554 9.30 -5.20 -19.80
N LYS A 555 8.04 -5.61 -19.96
CA LYS A 555 7.52 -6.10 -21.22
C LYS A 555 6.67 -5.01 -21.88
N VAL A 556 7.11 -4.49 -23.03
CA VAL A 556 6.39 -3.52 -23.86
C VAL A 556 6.17 -4.15 -25.24
N ASP A 557 4.93 -4.16 -25.72
CA ASP A 557 4.52 -4.78 -26.99
C ASP A 557 5.04 -6.21 -27.17
N GLY A 558 4.98 -7.00 -26.09
CA GLY A 558 5.46 -8.38 -26.11
C GLY A 558 6.97 -8.56 -25.96
N ARG A 559 7.77 -7.48 -26.00
CA ARG A 559 9.23 -7.51 -25.95
C ARG A 559 9.75 -7.04 -24.59
N TRP A 560 10.77 -7.72 -24.09
CA TRP A 560 11.48 -7.28 -22.89
C TRP A 560 12.42 -6.13 -23.25
N ILE A 561 12.25 -5.01 -22.55
CA ILE A 561 13.14 -3.86 -22.64
C ILE A 561 13.68 -3.54 -21.27
N THR A 562 14.95 -3.18 -21.21
CA THR A 562 15.62 -2.70 -19.99
C THR A 562 15.79 -1.20 -20.10
N ARG A 563 15.48 -0.47 -19.02
CA ARG A 563 15.59 1.00 -18.94
C ARG A 563 16.07 1.41 -17.55
N VAL A 564 16.48 2.67 -17.41
CA VAL A 564 16.73 3.28 -16.10
C VAL A 564 15.42 3.35 -15.32
N ASN A 565 15.44 3.00 -14.04
CA ASN A 565 14.27 3.01 -13.17
C ASN A 565 13.95 4.43 -12.68
N THR A 566 13.48 5.28 -13.60
CA THR A 566 13.15 6.69 -13.31
C THR A 566 11.96 6.83 -12.37
N GLU A 567 11.11 5.82 -12.26
CA GLU A 567 9.93 5.79 -11.39
C GLU A 567 10.33 5.69 -9.92
N GLU A 568 11.27 4.80 -9.58
CA GLU A 568 11.81 4.69 -8.21
C GLU A 568 12.61 5.95 -7.81
N VAL A 569 13.30 6.57 -8.78
CA VAL A 569 14.02 7.82 -8.56
C VAL A 569 13.05 8.99 -8.38
N GLY A 570 11.98 9.08 -9.17
CA GLY A 570 11.01 10.15 -9.14
C GLY A 570 11.42 11.41 -9.93
N PRO A 571 10.55 12.43 -9.99
CA PRO A 571 9.32 12.57 -9.20
C PRO A 571 8.22 11.61 -9.68
N SER A 572 7.68 10.78 -8.79
CA SER A 572 6.61 9.82 -9.09
C SER A 572 5.96 9.34 -7.81
N TYR A 573 4.70 8.92 -7.87
CA TYR A 573 4.07 8.23 -6.74
C TYR A 573 4.86 6.97 -6.38
N ALA A 574 5.46 6.31 -7.38
CA ALA A 574 6.33 5.12 -7.32
C ALA A 574 7.74 5.38 -6.78
N SER A 575 8.08 6.63 -6.48
CA SER A 575 9.41 6.97 -5.96
C SER A 575 9.69 6.28 -4.63
N ALA A 576 10.97 6.01 -4.36
CA ALA A 576 11.44 5.58 -3.05
C ALA A 576 11.04 6.58 -1.94
N TYR A 577 10.88 7.87 -2.27
CA TYR A 577 10.35 8.90 -1.38
C TYR A 577 8.85 9.18 -1.51
N GLY A 578 8.16 8.46 -2.40
CA GLY A 578 6.76 8.65 -2.68
C GLY A 578 6.45 10.09 -3.10
N LEU A 579 5.30 10.58 -2.65
CA LEU A 579 4.76 11.87 -3.09
C LEU A 579 5.16 13.08 -2.24
N VAL A 580 5.77 12.86 -1.08
CA VAL A 580 6.16 13.95 -0.16
C VAL A 580 7.27 13.48 0.78
N ALA A 581 8.20 14.37 1.11
CA ALA A 581 9.24 14.14 2.10
C ALA A 581 9.56 15.38 2.93
N ALA A 582 9.73 15.21 4.24
CA ALA A 582 10.23 16.24 5.15
C ALA A 582 11.66 15.93 5.63
N LEU A 583 12.46 16.99 5.61
CA LEU A 583 13.78 17.20 6.20
C LEU A 583 13.95 16.69 7.62
N HIS A 584 14.77 15.69 7.96
CA HIS A 584 15.24 15.57 9.35
C HIS A 584 16.59 16.27 9.48
N ILE A 585 16.56 17.49 10.00
CA ILE A 585 17.76 18.33 10.12
C ILE A 585 18.11 18.49 11.59
N ARG A 586 19.41 18.42 11.90
CA ARG A 586 19.95 18.74 13.23
C ARG A 586 20.48 20.18 13.27
N ASN A 587 20.24 20.86 14.38
CA ASN A 587 20.92 22.11 14.69
C ASN A 587 22.21 21.78 15.47
N ARG A 588 23.39 22.17 14.94
CA ARG A 588 24.68 21.91 15.60
C ARG A 588 25.18 23.03 16.54
N SER A 589 24.44 24.12 16.70
CA SER A 589 24.93 25.31 17.41
C SER A 589 24.30 25.44 18.80
N GLU A 590 25.14 25.60 19.84
CA GLU A 590 24.72 26.01 21.20
C GLU A 590 24.35 27.51 21.27
N ASP A 591 24.80 28.33 20.32
CA ASP A 591 24.69 29.80 20.29
C ASP A 591 23.60 30.35 19.35
N GLY A 592 22.70 29.50 18.83
CA GLY A 592 21.53 29.90 18.04
C GLY A 592 21.81 30.36 16.60
N LYS A 593 23.05 30.32 16.13
CA LYS A 593 23.44 30.75 14.76
C LYS A 593 23.48 29.60 13.72
N GLY A 594 23.27 28.36 14.17
CA GLY A 594 22.79 27.20 13.43
C GLY A 594 23.45 26.83 12.10
N LEU A 595 24.52 26.03 12.14
CA LEU A 595 24.87 25.14 11.02
C LEU A 595 23.88 23.97 11.02
N TRP A 596 23.02 23.92 10.01
CA TRP A 596 22.03 22.85 9.81
C TRP A 596 22.69 21.63 9.18
N GLN A 597 22.58 20.46 9.83
CA GLN A 597 23.13 19.20 9.31
C GLN A 597 22.00 18.29 8.81
N ASP A 598 22.04 17.94 7.51
CA ASP A 598 21.21 16.92 6.90
C ASP A 598 21.97 15.57 6.88
N ASN A 599 21.45 14.58 7.62
CA ASN A 599 22.02 13.24 7.70
C ASN A 599 21.41 12.27 6.66
N GLY A 600 20.59 12.76 5.73
CA GLY A 600 19.91 11.95 4.71
C GLY A 600 18.68 11.20 5.24
N ILE A 601 18.24 11.48 6.47
CA ILE A 601 17.04 10.90 7.08
C ILE A 601 15.83 11.80 6.81
N ARG A 602 14.69 11.18 6.55
CA ARG A 602 13.46 11.86 6.11
C ARG A 602 12.24 11.19 6.71
N SER A 603 11.17 11.96 6.91
CA SER A 603 9.80 11.41 7.02
C SER A 603 9.13 11.55 5.66
N HIS A 604 8.71 10.45 5.03
CA HIS A 604 8.26 10.50 3.64
C HIS A 604 7.23 9.44 3.29
N GLY A 605 6.49 9.65 2.20
CA GLY A 605 5.59 8.65 1.64
C GLY A 605 6.34 7.45 1.04
N SER A 606 5.71 6.29 0.91
CA SER A 606 6.31 5.15 0.21
C SER A 606 5.27 4.32 -0.53
N VAL A 607 5.67 3.80 -1.71
CA VAL A 607 4.94 2.72 -2.40
C VAL A 607 5.20 1.34 -1.83
N ASP A 608 6.29 1.19 -1.09
CA ASP A 608 6.59 -0.05 -0.37
C ASP A 608 5.83 -0.02 0.96
N TYR A 609 4.50 -0.06 0.87
CA TYR A 609 3.60 -0.08 2.04
C TYR A 609 3.82 -1.33 2.90
N MET A 610 4.43 -2.37 2.34
CA MET A 610 4.82 -3.58 3.05
C MET A 610 5.98 -3.36 4.00
N SER A 611 6.93 -2.48 3.63
CA SER A 611 7.97 -2.10 4.56
C SER A 611 7.40 -1.48 5.84
N ILE A 612 6.34 -0.68 5.72
CA ILE A 612 5.68 -0.02 6.84
C ILE A 612 5.00 -1.04 7.77
N GLN A 613 4.43 -2.10 7.20
CA GLN A 613 3.74 -3.11 8.01
C GLN A 613 4.71 -4.10 8.67
N ARG A 614 5.77 -4.51 7.98
CA ARG A 614 6.52 -5.72 8.36
C ARG A 614 8.04 -5.65 8.21
N SER A 615 8.60 -4.60 7.60
CA SER A 615 10.04 -4.51 7.35
C SER A 615 10.66 -3.26 7.99
N PHE A 616 11.89 -2.98 7.60
CA PHE A 616 12.66 -1.81 8.03
C PHE A 616 12.71 -0.77 6.88
N SER A 617 13.49 0.29 7.04
CA SER A 617 14.00 1.19 5.99
C SER A 617 15.53 1.20 6.00
N HIS A 618 16.16 2.17 5.30
CA HIS A 618 17.59 2.50 5.46
C HIS A 618 17.80 3.64 6.49
N GLY A 619 16.87 3.79 7.44
CA GLY A 619 16.89 4.81 8.48
C GLY A 619 15.71 5.78 8.40
N CYS A 620 15.20 6.06 7.21
CA CYS A 620 14.05 6.96 7.01
C CYS A 620 12.75 6.44 7.64
N HIS A 621 11.84 7.37 7.93
CA HIS A 621 10.54 7.10 8.51
C HIS A 621 9.46 7.14 7.43
N ARG A 622 9.17 5.97 6.86
CA ARG A 622 8.18 5.82 5.78
C ARG A 622 6.77 5.87 6.33
N LEU A 623 5.88 6.54 5.62
CA LEU A 623 4.45 6.60 5.86
C LEU A 623 3.73 6.11 4.60
N HIS A 624 2.50 5.61 4.73
CA HIS A 624 1.70 5.33 3.54
C HIS A 624 1.49 6.65 2.79
N ASN A 625 1.64 6.65 1.46
CA ASN A 625 1.64 7.90 0.68
C ASN A 625 0.43 8.80 0.98
N HIS A 626 -0.79 8.25 1.04
CA HIS A 626 -2.00 9.03 1.36
C HIS A 626 -1.94 9.70 2.75
N LEU A 627 -1.40 9.01 3.76
CA LEU A 627 -1.23 9.58 5.11
C LEU A 627 -0.12 10.63 5.15
N ALA A 628 0.96 10.43 4.38
CA ALA A 628 2.04 11.40 4.26
C ALA A 628 1.53 12.70 3.60
N ILE A 629 0.78 12.58 2.51
CA ILE A 629 0.14 13.71 1.80
C ILE A 629 -0.80 14.44 2.75
N ARG A 630 -1.66 13.72 3.48
CA ARG A 630 -2.57 14.30 4.47
C ARG A 630 -1.80 15.06 5.55
N LEU A 631 -0.80 14.42 6.17
CA LEU A 631 0.02 15.01 7.24
C LEU A 631 0.68 16.31 6.82
N PHE A 632 1.38 16.30 5.69
CA PHE A 632 2.15 17.46 5.27
C PHE A 632 1.28 18.53 4.61
N SER A 633 0.15 18.17 3.99
CA SER A 633 -0.85 19.16 3.56
C SER A 633 -1.45 19.86 4.78
N PHE A 634 -1.85 19.11 5.82
CA PHE A 634 -2.34 19.67 7.08
C PHE A 634 -1.33 20.61 7.73
N VAL A 635 -0.06 20.18 7.85
CA VAL A 635 1.00 21.04 8.39
C VAL A 635 1.09 22.34 7.60
N LEU A 636 1.08 22.29 6.26
CA LEU A 636 1.20 23.47 5.43
C LEU A 636 -0.05 24.37 5.44
N HIS A 637 -1.23 23.83 5.74
CA HIS A 637 -2.43 24.63 6.00
C HIS A 637 -2.34 25.44 7.31
N HIS A 638 -1.61 24.92 8.29
CA HIS A 638 -1.62 25.40 9.68
C HIS A 638 -0.25 25.82 10.21
N ARG A 639 0.71 26.05 9.31
CA ARG A 639 2.04 26.54 9.64
C ARG A 639 2.52 27.48 8.55
N ASP A 640 2.92 28.67 8.96
CA ASP A 640 3.50 29.66 8.06
C ASP A 640 4.74 29.11 7.36
N HIS A 641 4.81 29.36 6.06
CA HIS A 641 5.87 28.84 5.20
C HIS A 641 6.08 29.72 3.97
N GLU A 642 7.27 29.63 3.41
CA GLU A 642 7.62 30.21 2.12
C GLU A 642 7.60 29.13 1.03
N ARG A 643 7.18 29.53 -0.18
CA ARG A 643 7.22 28.68 -1.37
C ARG A 643 8.46 28.99 -2.18
N ALA A 644 9.49 28.15 -2.05
CA ALA A 644 10.67 28.23 -2.90
C ALA A 644 10.39 27.73 -4.32
N GLY A 645 9.34 26.93 -4.51
CA GLY A 645 8.97 26.37 -5.80
C GLY A 645 9.83 25.18 -6.22
N GLN A 646 9.89 24.92 -7.53
CA GLN A 646 10.68 23.81 -8.07
C GLN A 646 12.18 24.03 -7.82
N THR A 647 12.77 23.22 -6.94
CA THR A 647 14.19 23.33 -6.59
C THR A 647 15.05 22.68 -7.67
N ARG A 648 15.94 23.45 -8.30
CA ARG A 648 16.85 22.94 -9.34
C ARG A 648 17.86 21.95 -8.76
N LEU A 649 18.10 20.87 -9.49
CA LEU A 649 19.17 19.90 -9.27
C LEU A 649 19.99 19.78 -10.55
N ARG A 650 21.30 19.57 -10.44
CA ARG A 650 22.15 19.22 -11.57
C ARG A 650 22.88 17.94 -11.21
N TYR A 651 22.14 16.83 -11.25
CA TYR A 651 22.70 15.51 -10.93
C TYR A 651 22.75 14.67 -12.21
N ASN A 652 23.95 14.20 -12.53
CA ASN A 652 24.19 13.20 -13.55
C ASN A 652 24.98 12.05 -12.94
N ARG A 653 24.53 10.82 -13.13
CA ARG A 653 25.27 9.60 -12.78
C ARG A 653 25.33 8.67 -13.97
N LYS A 654 26.54 8.37 -14.41
CA LYS A 654 26.81 7.28 -15.35
C LYS A 654 27.11 5.99 -14.57
N PHE A 655 26.62 4.87 -15.05
CA PHE A 655 26.87 3.57 -14.44
C PHE A 655 26.74 2.44 -15.47
N THR A 656 27.38 1.32 -15.18
CA THR A 656 27.44 0.17 -16.10
C THR A 656 26.72 -1.02 -15.49
N VAL A 657 25.91 -1.71 -16.30
CA VAL A 657 25.32 -3.01 -15.95
C VAL A 657 25.56 -3.98 -17.09
N GLY A 658 26.28 -5.07 -16.82
CA GLY A 658 26.83 -5.93 -17.86
C GLY A 658 27.83 -5.18 -18.74
N SER A 659 27.65 -5.21 -20.06
CA SER A 659 28.48 -4.47 -21.02
C SER A 659 27.91 -3.12 -21.46
N ARG A 660 26.78 -2.69 -20.86
CA ARG A 660 26.06 -1.49 -21.30
C ARG A 660 26.19 -0.34 -20.28
N GLU A 661 26.51 0.84 -20.79
CA GLU A 661 26.52 2.09 -20.02
C GLU A 661 25.11 2.72 -20.02
N TRP A 662 24.73 3.27 -18.87
CA TRP A 662 23.48 3.98 -18.61
C TRP A 662 23.76 5.35 -18.01
N SER A 663 22.80 6.26 -18.14
CA SER A 663 22.89 7.63 -17.59
C SER A 663 21.58 8.00 -16.89
N LEU A 664 21.68 8.41 -15.63
CA LEU A 664 20.59 8.97 -14.84
C LEU A 664 20.78 10.49 -14.73
N ASN A 665 19.77 11.25 -15.14
CA ASN A 665 19.76 12.71 -15.09
C ASN A 665 18.61 13.20 -14.23
N LEU A 666 18.88 14.08 -13.26
CA LEU A 666 17.86 14.72 -12.43
C LEU A 666 18.06 16.23 -12.46
N ASP A 667 17.03 16.95 -12.89
CA ASP A 667 17.00 18.40 -13.04
C ASP A 667 16.34 19.12 -11.84
N THR A 668 15.71 18.35 -10.95
CA THR A 668 15.03 18.89 -9.77
C THR A 668 15.13 18.00 -8.53
N ARG A 669 15.03 18.62 -7.34
CA ARG A 669 14.85 17.94 -6.05
C ARG A 669 13.38 17.71 -5.67
N GLY A 670 12.44 18.36 -6.37
CA GLY A 670 11.03 18.48 -5.98
C GLY A 670 10.63 19.94 -5.74
N TYR A 671 9.35 20.15 -5.41
CA TYR A 671 8.80 21.47 -5.08
C TYR A 671 8.92 21.74 -3.59
N GLN A 672 9.64 22.80 -3.19
CA GLN A 672 10.01 23.06 -1.80
C GLN A 672 9.08 24.06 -1.12
N PHE A 673 8.66 23.69 0.09
CA PHE A 673 8.08 24.54 1.12
C PHE A 673 9.07 24.66 2.28
N SER A 674 9.37 25.89 2.69
CA SER A 674 10.27 26.18 3.80
C SER A 674 9.46 26.73 4.97
N LEU A 675 9.39 25.99 6.08
CA LEU A 675 8.62 26.43 7.25
C LEU A 675 9.32 27.62 7.92
N THR A 676 8.57 28.70 8.15
CA THR A 676 9.09 29.90 8.83
C THR A 676 9.55 29.55 10.25
N ARG A 677 8.78 28.68 10.91
CA ARG A 677 9.13 28.09 12.21
C ARG A 677 9.21 26.57 12.05
N PRO A 678 10.43 25.98 12.14
CA PRO A 678 10.60 24.54 12.05
C PRO A 678 9.79 23.79 13.11
N ILE A 679 9.36 22.57 12.78
CA ILE A 679 8.62 21.70 13.70
C ILE A 679 9.63 20.78 14.41
N PRO A 680 9.70 20.80 15.76
CA PRO A 680 10.54 19.88 16.51
C PRO A 680 10.12 18.43 16.31
N VAL A 681 11.11 17.55 16.11
CA VAL A 681 10.95 16.11 15.94
C VAL A 681 11.84 15.41 16.96
N MET A 682 11.26 14.58 17.81
CA MET A 682 12.01 13.70 18.71
C MET A 682 11.97 12.27 18.17
N VAL A 683 13.12 11.72 17.82
CA VAL A 683 13.24 10.29 17.47
C VAL A 683 13.70 9.53 18.71
N GLU A 684 12.81 8.74 19.29
CA GLU A 684 13.11 8.00 20.52
C GLU A 684 14.01 6.78 20.23
N PRO A 685 14.86 6.33 21.16
CA PRO A 685 15.68 5.14 20.98
C PRO A 685 14.87 3.87 20.67
N GLY A 686 13.63 3.78 21.14
CA GLY A 686 12.82 2.56 21.14
C GLY A 686 13.21 1.61 22.28
N ARG A 687 12.61 0.42 22.29
CA ARG A 687 12.99 -0.67 23.19
C ARG A 687 14.02 -1.55 22.50
N ILE A 688 15.26 -1.47 22.96
CA ILE A 688 16.34 -2.29 22.43
C ILE A 688 16.19 -3.70 22.97
N LEU A 689 16.06 -4.65 22.05
CA LEU A 689 15.91 -6.08 22.29
C LEU A 689 17.11 -6.78 21.66
N GLY A 690 17.64 -7.79 22.35
CA GLY A 690 18.81 -8.52 21.90
C GLY A 690 20.02 -8.34 22.82
N LYS A 691 21.14 -8.94 22.42
CA LYS A 691 22.39 -8.85 23.19
C LYS A 691 23.12 -7.55 22.90
N LEU A 692 23.24 -7.18 21.62
CA LEU A 692 23.81 -5.90 21.22
C LEU A 692 22.89 -4.75 21.65
N GLN A 693 23.41 -3.85 22.48
CA GLN A 693 22.71 -2.66 22.95
C GLN A 693 22.97 -1.41 22.09
N GLU A 694 23.95 -1.49 21.18
CA GLU A 694 24.31 -0.41 20.26
C GLU A 694 24.34 -0.92 18.81
N PRO A 695 24.13 -0.02 17.82
CA PRO A 695 24.23 -0.38 16.42
C PRO A 695 25.61 -0.95 16.06
N PHE A 696 25.62 -2.08 15.36
CA PHE A 696 26.86 -2.60 14.78
C PHE A 696 27.36 -1.67 13.67
N LYS A 697 28.60 -1.17 13.81
CA LYS A 697 29.19 -0.18 12.90
C LYS A 697 29.91 -0.80 11.70
N GLY A 698 30.25 -2.09 11.76
CA GLY A 698 30.91 -2.82 10.69
C GLY A 698 29.93 -3.37 9.64
N MET A 699 30.48 -4.12 8.69
CA MET A 699 29.71 -4.94 7.75
C MET A 699 29.90 -6.43 8.07
N LEU A 700 28.89 -7.22 7.75
CA LEU A 700 28.86 -8.68 7.91
C LEU A 700 28.75 -9.35 6.54
N PRO A 701 29.24 -10.60 6.39
CA PRO A 701 29.04 -11.35 5.17
C PRO A 701 27.56 -11.66 4.94
N VAL A 702 27.16 -11.69 3.67
CA VAL A 702 25.86 -12.22 3.24
C VAL A 702 25.97 -13.74 3.19
N ALA A 703 25.07 -14.45 3.87
CA ALA A 703 25.05 -15.92 3.86
C ALA A 703 25.02 -16.47 2.41
N GLY A 704 25.91 -17.42 2.12
CA GLY A 704 26.06 -18.04 0.80
C GLY A 704 26.96 -17.30 -0.18
N GLN A 705 27.58 -16.18 0.20
CA GLN A 705 28.62 -15.51 -0.59
C GLN A 705 30.01 -15.77 -0.01
N VAL A 706 31.03 -15.82 -0.88
CA VAL A 706 32.43 -16.02 -0.52
C VAL A 706 33.14 -14.65 -0.46
N TYR A 707 33.88 -14.44 0.62
CA TYR A 707 34.65 -13.22 0.88
C TYR A 707 36.13 -13.60 1.05
N GLU A 708 37.04 -12.65 0.79
CA GLU A 708 38.45 -12.90 1.09
C GLU A 708 38.68 -12.82 2.61
N PRO A 709 39.59 -13.62 3.20
CA PRO A 709 39.86 -13.58 4.64
C PRO A 709 40.35 -12.23 5.16
N ASP A 710 40.91 -11.39 4.29
CA ASP A 710 41.45 -10.06 4.60
C ASP A 710 40.58 -8.91 4.04
N ASP A 711 39.32 -9.17 3.69
CA ASP A 711 38.40 -8.14 3.19
C ASP A 711 38.29 -6.96 4.19
N PRO A 712 38.79 -5.76 3.83
CA PRO A 712 38.90 -4.63 4.75
C PRO A 712 37.54 -4.08 5.19
N ASN A 713 36.44 -4.55 4.58
CA ASN A 713 35.08 -4.15 4.93
C ASN A 713 34.47 -4.96 6.08
N LEU A 714 35.02 -6.13 6.37
CA LEU A 714 34.57 -7.01 7.45
C LEU A 714 35.31 -6.66 8.75
N ILE A 715 34.77 -5.70 9.51
CA ILE A 715 35.32 -5.31 10.83
C ILE A 715 34.92 -6.37 11.87
N GLU A 716 35.80 -6.63 12.85
CA GLU A 716 35.71 -7.61 13.95
C GLU A 716 34.30 -8.12 14.24
N LYS A 717 34.09 -9.41 13.93
CA LYS A 717 32.82 -10.11 14.07
C LYS A 717 32.35 -10.04 15.53
N PRO A 718 31.11 -9.61 15.82
CA PRO A 718 30.46 -9.97 17.08
C PRO A 718 30.59 -11.49 17.24
N ALA A 719 30.84 -11.99 18.46
CA ALA A 719 31.00 -13.44 18.74
C ALA A 719 29.85 -14.32 18.20
N ASP A 720 28.73 -13.69 17.85
CA ASP A 720 27.50 -14.28 17.39
C ASP A 720 27.22 -14.07 15.87
N ALA A 721 28.16 -13.55 15.08
CA ALA A 721 27.98 -13.26 13.65
C ALA A 721 27.97 -14.53 12.77
N PRO A 722 27.38 -14.50 11.55
CA PRO A 722 27.50 -15.57 10.55
C PRO A 722 28.97 -15.94 10.32
N ALA A 723 29.26 -17.24 10.34
CA ALA A 723 30.59 -17.76 10.06
C ALA A 723 30.96 -17.48 8.60
N GLU A 724 32.27 -17.35 8.32
CA GLU A 724 32.69 -17.35 6.92
C GLU A 724 32.46 -18.75 6.33
N PRO A 725 32.18 -18.86 5.02
CA PRO A 725 31.94 -20.16 4.39
C PRO A 725 33.06 -21.19 4.66
N ALA A 726 34.31 -20.72 4.81
CA ALA A 726 35.46 -21.56 5.10
C ALA A 726 35.40 -22.24 6.49
N ASP A 727 34.70 -21.65 7.47
CA ASP A 727 34.57 -22.21 8.83
C ASP A 727 33.40 -23.21 8.95
N ALA A 728 32.51 -23.25 7.96
CA ALA A 728 31.32 -24.11 7.94
C ALA A 728 31.59 -25.52 7.39
N GLU A 729 32.68 -25.70 6.64
CA GLU A 729 33.04 -26.99 6.02
C GLU A 729 33.41 -28.07 7.05
N ASP A 730 33.88 -27.69 8.24
CA ASP A 730 34.31 -28.64 9.29
C ASP A 730 33.16 -29.26 10.10
N ARG A 731 31.90 -28.83 9.92
CA ARG A 731 30.75 -29.30 10.74
C ARG A 731 29.55 -29.82 9.94
N ALA A 732 29.61 -29.83 8.62
CA ALA A 732 28.53 -30.35 7.78
C ALA A 732 28.90 -31.72 7.21
N GLY A 733 28.24 -32.78 7.70
CA GLY A 733 28.10 -34.04 6.93
C GLY A 733 27.49 -33.75 5.55
N PRO A 734 27.66 -34.63 4.56
CA PRO A 734 27.55 -34.29 3.14
C PRO A 734 26.19 -33.67 2.80
N VAL A 735 26.19 -32.36 2.62
CA VAL A 735 25.10 -31.61 2.01
C VAL A 735 25.32 -31.67 0.50
N SER A 736 24.34 -32.18 -0.23
CA SER A 736 24.37 -32.25 -1.68
C SER A 736 24.42 -30.83 -2.28
N SER A 737 25.61 -30.42 -2.70
CA SER A 737 25.85 -29.19 -3.44
C SER A 737 25.67 -29.43 -4.94
N GLU A 738 24.44 -29.33 -5.42
CA GLU A 738 24.15 -28.91 -6.79
C GLU A 738 22.98 -27.92 -6.74
N PRO A 739 23.13 -26.68 -7.22
CA PRO A 739 21.98 -25.87 -7.58
C PRO A 739 21.29 -26.53 -8.78
N GLU A 740 19.98 -26.78 -8.70
CA GLU A 740 19.16 -27.14 -9.87
C GLU A 740 19.40 -26.09 -10.96
N ASP A 741 20.07 -26.51 -12.03
CA ASP A 741 20.14 -25.81 -13.30
C ASP A 741 18.74 -25.35 -13.71
N LEU A 742 18.64 -24.07 -14.05
CA LEU A 742 17.55 -23.54 -14.87
C LEU A 742 17.52 -24.37 -16.16
N PRO A 743 16.37 -24.93 -16.57
CA PRO A 743 16.31 -25.60 -17.87
C PRO A 743 16.56 -24.58 -18.98
N ASP A 744 17.57 -24.87 -19.81
CA ASP A 744 17.85 -24.18 -21.07
C ASP A 744 16.56 -23.98 -21.85
N LEU A 745 16.26 -22.72 -22.18
CA LEU A 745 15.19 -22.38 -23.12
C LEU A 745 15.54 -23.00 -24.48
N PRO A 746 14.62 -23.73 -25.14
CA PRO A 746 14.87 -24.23 -26.48
C PRO A 746 15.04 -23.05 -27.45
N PRO A 747 15.96 -23.15 -28.44
CA PRO A 747 16.16 -22.10 -29.42
C PRO A 747 14.89 -21.88 -30.25
N PRO A 748 14.64 -20.63 -30.71
CA PRO A 748 13.45 -20.30 -31.47
C PRO A 748 13.37 -21.12 -32.78
N PRO A 749 12.17 -21.52 -33.21
CA PRO A 749 11.99 -22.22 -34.47
C PRO A 749 12.45 -21.34 -35.64
N LYS A 750 13.25 -21.92 -36.54
CA LYS A 750 13.67 -21.25 -37.78
C LYS A 750 12.43 -20.87 -38.60
N PRO A 751 12.41 -19.68 -39.23
CA PRO A 751 11.37 -19.33 -40.17
C PRO A 751 11.38 -20.34 -41.32
N LYS A 752 10.20 -20.90 -41.65
CA LYS A 752 10.02 -21.66 -42.87
C LYS A 752 10.16 -20.69 -44.05
N GLN A 753 11.07 -20.99 -44.97
CA GLN A 753 11.01 -20.52 -46.35
C GLN A 753 9.89 -21.26 -47.09
#